data_AF-A0A9P0XJL6-F1
#
_entry.id   AF-A0A9P0XJL6-F1
#
_cell.length_a   1.000
_cell.length_b   1.000
_cell.length_c   1.000
_cell.angle_alpha   90.00
_cell.angle_beta   90.00
_cell.angle_gamma   90.00
#
_symmetry.space_group_name_H-M   'P 1'
#
loop_
_entity.id
_entity.type
_entity.pdbx_description
1 polymer ?
#
loop_
_entity_poly.entity_id
_entity_poly.type
_entity_poly.pdbx_seq_one_letter_code
_entity_poly.pdbx_strand_id
1 'polypeptide(L)'
;MERYDCFQPTIEYDPMCDQDNPQKISFEDVSAAAFRIQSGIVKTPCVKSHMSNIYGMDIFLKNDFLQYTGSFKERGARNALLLLPHEAKTRGVISASLGNHSQGLSYHANQLNIPTTVVMPNVAPIMKIENCRSYGAKVIVHGHDMKEAKYHAMTLAKEKGLTYINGYDHPHIMAGQGTVGLEILGQVPDVDAILVPVGGGGLLAGVATAVKHLRPHVLIYGVETEKCPSMEEAMRHESPKCVEIRSTLADGLAVPTVGFNAFFTVKSLIDKMITVNEDWLARAILRLVEQEKYVVEGGGAVGVAAIMAGLVPELAGKKVVCILSGGNIDTTILGRCLERGLAAEQRLVKFKVTVSDRPGGIAELCKLLASLGVSIKDIMQERAWVYGDIFSVRVKVVCETRGPDHMAQLRTVIMNTYKEWYFAREFEDRDRRPSTDSLDDDVEFDEFCDPNNPRKIKYDDILAASKRIAGFVVKTSCTRALMSDRLGMEIYLKQEFMQYTGCFKERGVRNTLMLLNEEQKRAGVIAASTGNHGLSLAYHSTLMGIPCIIVMPIQAPITKISKCEKFGAKLLLHGNNIAEAKRFGMGIAKEKKMRYVNGYDHPNVIEGQGTIGIEIMEQVQGVDAVLVPVGGGSLACGIAVAVKHLKPDAEVYGICTEKACSMVEALKKNERIAITIDSTIADGLAVNMVGVNTFYNLKGLIDKMVVVKEDWVARAIMHVVEEERFVVEGGAAVTIASIMAGLFPNLKGKKVVCVLSGGNIDTTILARALERGMAAEGRLVKFKVTVTDRPGGMAELCGMMANLGVTLRDCIPERAWVKGDIFSCELKVIAETRGWDHTKELVEQVKKHFKHYYFPEMGDNQGKSPGARRGPCLAPNPVCMQK
;
A
#
# COMPACT_ATOMS: atom_id res chain seq x y z
N MET A 1 6.00 30.42 22.26
CA MET A 1 5.43 30.79 20.94
C MET A 1 6.21 31.99 20.47
N GLU A 2 7.38 31.76 19.88
CA GLU A 2 8.15 32.79 19.18
C GLU A 2 7.62 32.88 17.75
N ARG A 3 7.49 34.09 17.20
CA ARG A 3 7.10 34.31 15.80
C ARG A 3 8.11 33.59 14.91
N TYR A 4 7.64 32.87 13.90
CA TYR A 4 8.47 32.21 12.90
C TYR A 4 9.23 33.29 12.11
N ASP A 5 10.42 33.68 12.59
CA ASP A 5 11.18 34.77 11.98
C ASP A 5 11.78 34.29 10.66
N CYS A 6 11.35 34.92 9.56
CA CYS A 6 11.68 34.48 8.19
C CYS A 6 12.72 35.37 7.50
N PHE A 7 13.19 36.42 8.17
CA PHE A 7 14.17 37.36 7.62
C PHE A 7 15.42 37.43 8.51
N GLN A 8 16.30 36.45 8.39
CA GLN A 8 17.74 36.70 8.52
C GLN A 8 18.39 36.45 7.16
N PRO A 9 19.38 37.27 6.75
CA PRO A 9 19.93 37.25 5.41
C PRO A 9 20.66 35.93 5.17
N THR A 10 19.95 34.94 4.62
CA THR A 10 20.57 33.75 4.06
C THR A 10 21.46 34.18 2.91
N ILE A 11 22.66 33.60 2.80
CA ILE A 11 23.57 33.80 1.67
C ILE A 11 22.80 33.42 0.38
N GLU A 12 22.20 34.41 -0.28
CA GLU A 12 21.51 34.27 -1.55
C GLU A 12 22.50 34.57 -2.67
N TYR A 13 23.17 33.52 -3.14
CA TYR A 13 23.68 33.55 -4.50
C TYR A 13 23.42 32.18 -5.11
N ASP A 14 22.14 31.91 -5.39
CA ASP A 14 21.76 30.93 -6.40
C ASP A 14 21.55 31.71 -7.70
N PRO A 15 22.54 31.79 -8.60
CA PRO A 15 22.46 32.62 -9.81
C PRO A 15 21.36 32.15 -10.79
N MET A 16 20.80 30.95 -10.57
CA MET A 16 19.68 30.42 -11.35
C MET A 16 18.33 30.74 -10.73
N CYS A 17 18.28 31.23 -9.49
CA CYS A 17 17.06 31.56 -8.75
C CYS A 17 17.19 32.98 -8.15
N ASP A 18 17.26 33.98 -9.03
CA ASP A 18 17.35 35.40 -8.66
C ASP A 18 15.94 36.01 -8.56
N GLN A 19 15.62 36.59 -7.40
CA GLN A 19 14.34 37.27 -7.16
C GLN A 19 14.18 38.53 -8.02
N ASP A 20 15.27 39.23 -8.29
CA ASP A 20 15.27 40.50 -9.03
C ASP A 20 15.29 40.28 -10.54
N ASN A 21 15.74 39.09 -10.99
CA ASN A 21 15.80 38.70 -12.39
C ASN A 21 15.23 37.29 -12.62
N PRO A 22 13.91 37.10 -12.49
CA PRO A 22 13.27 35.80 -12.65
C PRO A 22 13.32 35.31 -14.11
N GLN A 23 13.78 34.07 -14.29
CA GLN A 23 13.89 33.39 -15.58
C GLN A 23 12.64 32.56 -15.87
N LYS A 24 11.83 33.01 -16.83
CA LYS A 24 10.68 32.24 -17.32
C LYS A 24 11.15 31.14 -18.26
N ILE A 25 10.56 29.96 -18.13
CA ILE A 25 10.77 28.87 -19.10
C ILE A 25 9.82 29.00 -20.29
N SER A 26 10.28 28.52 -21.45
CA SER A 26 9.51 28.46 -22.69
C SER A 26 9.06 27.03 -23.01
N PHE A 27 8.22 26.87 -24.02
CA PHE A 27 7.83 25.54 -24.53
C PHE A 27 9.04 24.80 -25.12
N GLU A 28 9.93 25.54 -25.80
CA GLU A 28 11.15 25.02 -26.42
C GLU A 28 12.08 24.39 -25.38
N ASP A 29 12.17 24.99 -24.18
CA ASP A 29 12.94 24.43 -23.07
C ASP A 29 12.40 23.08 -22.63
N VAL A 30 11.07 22.95 -22.52
CA VAL A 30 10.40 21.70 -22.14
C VAL A 30 10.55 20.64 -23.23
N SER A 31 10.36 21.01 -24.49
CA SER A 31 10.54 20.13 -25.65
C SER A 31 11.98 19.61 -25.73
N ALA A 32 12.97 20.50 -25.57
CA ALA A 32 14.38 20.11 -25.54
C ALA A 32 14.70 19.21 -24.34
N ALA A 33 14.10 19.47 -23.17
CA ALA A 33 14.23 18.62 -22.00
C ALA A 33 13.67 17.20 -22.25
N ALA A 34 12.50 17.09 -22.89
CA ALA A 34 11.89 15.79 -23.22
C ALA A 34 12.82 14.93 -24.08
N PHE A 35 13.39 15.51 -25.15
CA PHE A 35 14.35 14.81 -26.00
C PHE A 35 15.62 14.42 -25.23
N ARG A 36 16.14 15.31 -24.38
CA ARG A 36 17.37 15.10 -23.62
C ARG A 36 17.26 13.97 -22.59
N ILE A 37 16.11 13.84 -21.92
CA ILE A 37 15.95 12.89 -20.80
C ILE A 37 15.34 11.54 -21.21
N GLN A 38 14.80 11.40 -22.43
CA GLN A 38 14.04 10.22 -22.88
C GLN A 38 14.73 8.88 -22.65
N SER A 39 16.07 8.83 -22.69
CA SER A 39 16.84 7.59 -22.57
C SER A 39 17.07 7.12 -21.13
N GLY A 40 16.73 7.93 -20.13
CA GLY A 40 16.90 7.55 -18.73
C GLY A 40 15.81 8.06 -17.80
N ILE A 41 14.63 8.32 -18.35
CA ILE A 41 13.40 8.55 -17.60
C ILE A 41 12.36 7.57 -18.13
N VAL A 42 11.65 6.91 -17.23
CA VAL A 42 10.57 6.02 -17.64
C VAL A 42 9.36 6.86 -18.07
N LYS A 43 8.80 6.56 -19.24
CA LYS A 43 7.50 7.11 -19.63
C LYS A 43 6.41 6.42 -18.80
N THR A 44 5.99 7.08 -17.73
CA THR A 44 5.01 6.52 -16.78
C THR A 44 3.62 6.43 -17.42
N PRO A 45 2.78 5.48 -16.99
CA PRO A 45 1.44 5.34 -17.56
C PRO A 45 0.50 6.45 -17.06
N CYS A 46 -0.47 6.82 -17.91
CA CYS A 46 -1.62 7.63 -17.53
C CYS A 46 -2.89 6.77 -17.72
N VAL A 47 -3.42 6.24 -16.63
CA VAL A 47 -4.47 5.20 -16.67
C VAL A 47 -5.80 5.75 -16.21
N LYS A 48 -6.91 5.26 -16.78
CA LYS A 48 -8.24 5.61 -16.30
C LYS A 48 -8.47 5.01 -14.91
N SER A 49 -8.89 5.83 -13.96
CA SER A 49 -9.19 5.42 -12.59
C SER A 49 -10.49 4.63 -12.51
N HIS A 50 -10.51 3.62 -11.64
CA HIS A 50 -11.72 2.90 -11.26
C HIS A 50 -12.76 3.80 -10.53
N MET A 51 -12.33 4.98 -10.05
CA MET A 51 -13.19 5.95 -9.40
C MET A 51 -14.02 6.81 -10.36
N SER A 52 -13.76 6.75 -11.67
CA SER A 52 -14.41 7.60 -12.68
C SER A 52 -15.94 7.59 -12.57
N ASN A 53 -16.52 6.39 -12.45
CA ASN A 53 -17.96 6.20 -12.35
C ASN A 53 -18.55 6.74 -11.03
N ILE A 54 -17.75 6.80 -9.96
CA ILE A 54 -18.20 7.26 -8.63
C ILE A 54 -18.43 8.77 -8.64
N TYR A 55 -17.58 9.52 -9.34
CA TYR A 55 -17.61 10.99 -9.34
C TYR A 55 -18.20 11.58 -10.63
N GLY A 56 -18.67 10.74 -11.55
CA GLY A 56 -19.23 11.19 -12.83
C GLY A 56 -18.21 11.97 -13.68
N MET A 57 -16.92 11.64 -13.56
CA MET A 57 -15.81 12.27 -14.29
C MET A 57 -14.98 11.17 -14.93
N ASP A 58 -14.44 11.41 -16.12
CA ASP A 58 -13.45 10.51 -16.71
C ASP A 58 -12.08 10.83 -16.10
N ILE A 59 -11.80 10.24 -14.93
CA ILE A 59 -10.60 10.51 -14.15
C ILE A 59 -9.45 9.65 -14.68
N PHE A 60 -8.34 10.29 -15.00
CA PHE A 60 -7.08 9.66 -15.37
C PHE A 60 -6.00 9.97 -14.33
N LEU A 61 -5.17 8.97 -14.02
CA LEU A 61 -4.10 9.06 -13.03
C LEU A 61 -2.76 9.00 -13.77
N LYS A 62 -2.00 10.09 -13.72
CA LYS A 62 -0.63 10.14 -14.25
C LYS A 62 0.34 9.64 -13.17
N ASN A 63 0.83 8.41 -13.33
CA ASN A 63 1.51 7.65 -12.27
C ASN A 63 3.02 7.95 -12.19
N ASP A 64 3.37 9.21 -11.92
CA ASP A 64 4.78 9.62 -11.82
C ASP A 64 5.49 9.12 -10.54
N PHE A 65 4.74 8.58 -9.59
CA PHE A 65 5.29 7.79 -8.48
C PHE A 65 5.98 6.48 -8.92
N LEU A 66 5.78 6.03 -10.17
CA LEU A 66 6.42 4.83 -10.73
C LEU A 66 7.80 5.09 -11.36
N GLN A 67 8.33 6.31 -11.26
CA GLN A 67 9.75 6.54 -11.55
C GLN A 67 10.64 5.75 -10.57
N TYR A 68 11.90 5.50 -10.91
CA TYR A 68 12.77 4.59 -10.17
C TYR A 68 12.91 4.95 -8.67
N THR A 69 13.13 6.23 -8.40
CA THR A 69 13.23 6.87 -7.08
C THR A 69 11.87 7.21 -6.46
N GLY A 70 10.77 6.81 -7.10
CA GLY A 70 9.42 6.93 -6.56
C GLY A 70 8.74 8.30 -6.77
N SER A 71 9.25 9.16 -7.66
CA SER A 71 8.60 10.46 -7.94
C SER A 71 9.01 11.13 -9.25
N PHE A 72 8.23 12.13 -9.67
CA PHE A 72 8.51 12.99 -10.83
C PHE A 72 9.86 13.72 -10.79
N LYS A 73 10.47 13.90 -9.60
CA LYS A 73 11.65 14.75 -9.41
C LYS A 73 12.86 14.35 -10.25
N GLU A 74 12.93 13.08 -10.64
CA GLU A 74 13.91 12.52 -11.59
C GLU A 74 14.02 13.32 -12.89
N ARG A 75 12.88 13.74 -13.45
CA ARG A 75 12.83 14.38 -14.78
C ARG A 75 13.63 15.67 -14.79
N GLY A 76 13.32 16.55 -13.84
CA GLY A 76 14.06 17.78 -13.61
C GLY A 76 15.52 17.51 -13.27
N ALA A 77 15.78 16.64 -12.28
CA ALA A 77 17.13 16.35 -11.81
C ALA A 77 18.05 15.87 -12.95
N ARG A 78 17.59 14.90 -13.76
CA ARG A 78 18.33 14.41 -14.92
C ARG A 78 18.56 15.51 -15.95
N ASN A 79 17.55 16.34 -16.23
CA ASN A 79 17.68 17.43 -17.19
C ASN A 79 18.75 18.45 -16.77
N ALA A 80 18.72 18.87 -15.50
CA ALA A 80 19.70 19.80 -14.95
C ALA A 80 21.12 19.20 -14.98
N LEU A 81 21.29 17.94 -14.57
CA LEU A 81 22.59 17.26 -14.58
C LEU A 81 23.19 17.12 -15.98
N LEU A 82 22.35 16.83 -17.00
CA LEU A 82 22.83 16.69 -18.38
C LEU A 82 23.29 18.02 -18.97
N LEU A 83 22.67 19.13 -18.57
CA LEU A 83 23.01 20.49 -18.99
C LEU A 83 24.24 21.08 -18.29
N LEU A 84 24.77 20.43 -17.25
CA LEU A 84 25.96 20.93 -16.57
C LEU A 84 27.19 20.95 -17.50
N PRO A 85 27.98 22.04 -17.47
CA PRO A 85 29.30 22.08 -18.10
C PRO A 85 30.21 20.97 -17.57
N HIS A 86 31.19 20.54 -18.38
CA HIS A 86 32.11 19.46 -18.02
C HIS A 86 32.85 19.74 -16.69
N GLU A 87 33.32 20.98 -16.48
CA GLU A 87 33.97 21.37 -15.22
C GLU A 87 33.04 21.20 -14.01
N ALA A 88 31.78 21.62 -14.12
CA ALA A 88 30.80 21.48 -13.05
C ALA A 88 30.47 20.00 -12.76
N LYS A 89 30.42 19.15 -13.80
CA LYS A 89 30.26 17.69 -13.66
C LYS A 89 31.42 17.07 -12.89
N THR A 90 32.66 17.50 -13.14
CA THR A 90 33.84 17.00 -12.43
C THR A 90 33.91 17.48 -10.97
N ARG A 91 33.55 18.74 -10.69
CA ARG A 91 33.49 19.26 -9.31
C ARG A 91 32.37 18.62 -8.49
N GLY A 92 31.23 18.40 -9.13
CA GLY A 92 30.05 17.80 -8.51
C GLY A 92 28.96 18.80 -8.15
N VAL A 93 27.83 18.25 -7.70
CA VAL A 93 26.64 18.99 -7.34
C VAL A 93 26.33 18.87 -5.85
N ILE A 94 25.59 19.84 -5.34
CA ILE A 94 25.06 19.84 -3.98
C ILE A 94 23.61 20.28 -3.94
N SER A 95 22.82 19.69 -3.06
CA SER A 95 21.46 20.16 -2.80
C SER A 95 21.09 19.98 -1.33
N ALA A 96 20.16 20.80 -0.85
CA ALA A 96 19.52 20.61 0.44
C ALA A 96 18.06 20.23 0.19
N SER A 97 17.64 19.05 0.66
CA SER A 97 16.25 18.61 0.55
C SER A 97 15.96 17.47 1.51
N LEU A 98 14.80 17.55 2.18
CA LEU A 98 14.21 16.52 3.05
C LEU A 98 13.62 15.33 2.29
N GLY A 99 13.66 15.32 0.96
CA GLY A 99 12.64 14.65 0.17
C GLY A 99 13.11 14.04 -1.15
N ASN A 100 12.15 14.03 -2.07
CA ASN A 100 12.21 13.36 -3.36
C ASN A 100 13.24 13.95 -4.34
N HIS A 101 13.54 15.24 -4.22
CA HIS A 101 14.56 15.89 -5.06
C HIS A 101 15.95 15.30 -4.82
N SER A 102 16.32 15.11 -3.55
CA SER A 102 17.60 14.53 -3.18
C SER A 102 17.78 13.14 -3.76
N GLN A 103 16.74 12.30 -3.68
CA GLN A 103 16.78 10.94 -4.22
C GLN A 103 16.94 10.94 -5.74
N GLY A 104 16.12 11.72 -6.46
CA GLY A 104 16.21 11.86 -7.92
C GLY A 104 17.56 12.40 -8.39
N LEU A 105 18.11 13.39 -7.67
CA LEU A 105 19.43 13.95 -7.95
C LEU A 105 20.54 12.93 -7.71
N SER A 106 20.54 12.26 -6.56
CA SER A 106 21.53 11.24 -6.21
C SER A 106 21.55 10.09 -7.21
N TYR A 107 20.37 9.56 -7.56
CA TYR A 107 20.26 8.44 -8.50
C TYR A 107 20.80 8.77 -9.89
N HIS A 108 20.35 9.87 -10.49
CA HIS A 108 20.81 10.22 -11.84
C HIS A 108 22.23 10.74 -11.87
N ALA A 109 22.70 11.42 -10.83
CA ALA A 109 24.08 11.85 -10.78
C ALA A 109 25.02 10.64 -10.70
N ASN A 110 24.65 9.60 -9.94
CA ASN A 110 25.40 8.34 -9.92
C ASN A 110 25.43 7.66 -11.28
N GLN A 111 24.28 7.58 -11.98
CA GLN A 111 24.24 7.05 -13.36
C GLN A 111 25.12 7.84 -14.34
N LEU A 112 25.30 9.13 -14.10
CA LEU A 112 26.10 10.04 -14.93
C LEU A 112 27.54 10.20 -14.43
N ASN A 113 27.95 9.48 -13.38
CA ASN A 113 29.25 9.59 -12.71
C ASN A 113 29.58 11.01 -12.23
N ILE A 114 28.58 11.74 -11.72
CA ILE A 114 28.72 13.09 -11.17
C ILE A 114 28.74 13.02 -9.64
N PRO A 115 29.81 13.49 -8.96
CA PRO A 115 29.85 13.53 -7.50
C PRO A 115 28.68 14.34 -6.93
N THR A 116 27.97 13.77 -5.96
CA THR A 116 26.76 14.40 -5.39
C THR A 116 26.83 14.46 -3.88
N THR A 117 26.62 15.66 -3.33
CA THR A 117 26.45 15.90 -1.91
C THR A 117 25.01 16.30 -1.60
N VAL A 118 24.40 15.68 -0.60
CA VAL A 118 23.07 16.06 -0.12
C VAL A 118 23.16 16.48 1.33
N VAL A 119 22.61 17.63 1.65
CA VAL A 119 22.48 18.10 3.03
C VAL A 119 21.03 17.90 3.48
N MET A 120 20.84 17.24 4.62
CA MET A 120 19.53 16.98 5.23
C MET A 120 19.55 17.41 6.70
N PRO A 121 18.44 17.88 7.28
CA PRO A 121 18.37 18.19 8.70
C PRO A 121 18.26 16.93 9.56
N ASN A 122 18.48 17.07 10.87
CA ASN A 122 18.41 15.97 11.84
C ASN A 122 17.05 15.27 11.90
N VAL A 123 15.98 15.98 11.53
CA VAL A 123 14.60 15.47 11.51
C VAL A 123 14.23 14.73 10.22
N ALA A 124 15.16 14.58 9.27
CA ALA A 124 14.88 13.94 7.99
C ALA A 124 14.51 12.45 8.18
N PRO A 125 13.48 11.94 7.48
CA PRO A 125 13.13 10.52 7.52
C PRO A 125 14.33 9.65 7.12
N ILE A 126 14.65 8.67 7.96
CA ILE A 126 15.83 7.80 7.79
C ILE A 126 15.84 7.11 6.43
N MET A 127 14.70 6.59 5.98
CA MET A 127 14.58 5.93 4.68
C MET A 127 15.10 6.82 3.53
N LYS A 128 14.84 8.14 3.60
CA LYS A 128 15.29 9.08 2.57
C LYS A 128 16.81 9.33 2.63
N ILE A 129 17.40 9.31 3.83
CA ILE A 129 18.86 9.37 4.03
C ILE A 129 19.52 8.12 3.43
N GLU A 130 19.04 6.94 3.80
CA GLU A 130 19.60 5.66 3.36
C GLU A 130 19.45 5.46 1.85
N ASN A 131 18.32 5.86 1.26
CA ASN A 131 18.15 5.81 -0.19
C ASN A 131 19.20 6.66 -0.92
N CYS A 132 19.43 7.91 -0.48
CA CYS A 132 20.45 8.76 -1.09
C CYS A 132 21.86 8.16 -0.95
N ARG A 133 22.19 7.57 0.20
CA ARG A 133 23.46 6.85 0.42
C ARG A 133 23.59 5.64 -0.50
N SER A 134 22.53 4.86 -0.65
CA SER A 134 22.50 3.67 -1.53
C SER A 134 22.71 4.04 -3.00
N TYR A 135 22.32 5.25 -3.39
CA TYR A 135 22.60 5.81 -4.71
C TYR A 135 24.00 6.44 -4.83
N GLY A 136 24.87 6.29 -3.83
CA GLY A 136 26.26 6.78 -3.89
C GLY A 136 26.44 8.26 -3.54
N ALA A 137 25.41 8.95 -3.04
CA ALA A 137 25.55 10.33 -2.62
C ALA A 137 26.20 10.47 -1.24
N LYS A 138 27.03 11.52 -1.09
CA LYS A 138 27.55 11.93 0.22
C LYS A 138 26.44 12.67 0.98
N VAL A 139 25.84 12.02 1.96
CA VAL A 139 24.81 12.64 2.81
C VAL A 139 25.43 13.27 4.06
N ILE A 140 25.19 14.57 4.23
CA ILE A 140 25.57 15.36 5.40
C ILE A 140 24.30 15.66 6.19
N VAL A 141 24.20 15.16 7.41
CA VAL A 141 23.09 15.48 8.31
C VAL A 141 23.50 16.67 9.16
N HIS A 142 22.92 17.85 8.90
CA HIS A 142 23.26 19.10 9.57
C HIS A 142 22.05 20.04 9.64
N GLY A 143 21.85 20.63 10.82
CA GLY A 143 20.80 21.60 11.09
C GLY A 143 19.55 20.97 11.71
N HIS A 144 18.83 21.77 12.49
CA HIS A 144 17.56 21.39 13.10
C HIS A 144 16.41 21.39 12.09
N ASP A 145 16.48 22.27 11.09
CA ASP A 145 15.45 22.43 10.07
C ASP A 145 16.04 22.59 8.65
N MET A 146 15.15 22.73 7.67
CA MET A 146 15.54 22.89 6.28
C MET A 146 16.24 24.22 5.98
N LYS A 147 16.00 25.27 6.77
CA LYS A 147 16.65 26.58 6.56
C LYS A 147 18.14 26.44 6.89
N GLU A 148 18.46 25.86 8.04
CA GLU A 148 19.83 25.59 8.46
C GLU A 148 20.55 24.63 7.52
N ALA A 149 19.88 23.55 7.10
CA ALA A 149 20.44 22.59 6.14
C ALA A 149 20.75 23.26 4.79
N LYS A 150 19.85 24.12 4.29
CA LYS A 150 20.07 24.88 3.04
C LYS A 150 21.22 25.87 3.18
N TYR A 151 21.28 26.62 4.28
CA TYR A 151 22.36 27.56 4.55
C TYR A 151 23.72 26.86 4.55
N HIS A 152 23.81 25.71 5.23
CA HIS A 152 25.03 24.89 5.25
C HIS A 152 25.38 24.37 3.85
N ALA A 153 24.41 23.88 3.08
CA ALA A 153 24.63 23.43 1.71
C ALA A 153 25.17 24.53 0.80
N MET A 154 24.62 25.75 0.88
CA MET A 154 25.06 26.88 0.05
C MET A 154 26.45 27.38 0.45
N THR A 155 26.74 27.40 1.75
CA THR A 155 28.09 27.71 2.25
C THR A 155 29.10 26.70 1.71
N LEU A 156 28.79 25.41 1.82
CA LEU A 156 29.64 24.34 1.31
C LEU A 156 29.78 24.37 -0.21
N ALA A 157 28.72 24.74 -0.92
CA ALA A 157 28.73 24.92 -2.37
C ALA A 157 29.76 25.97 -2.78
N LYS A 158 29.74 27.13 -2.12
CA LYS A 158 30.66 28.23 -2.35
C LYS A 158 32.10 27.87 -1.99
N GLU A 159 32.33 27.26 -0.83
CA GLU A 159 33.66 26.87 -0.35
C GLU A 159 34.33 25.82 -1.25
N LYS A 160 33.56 24.86 -1.76
CA LYS A 160 34.09 23.73 -2.55
C LYS A 160 33.90 23.87 -4.06
N GLY A 161 33.31 24.98 -4.51
CA GLY A 161 32.99 25.20 -5.93
C GLY A 161 31.99 24.19 -6.51
N LEU A 162 31.10 23.64 -5.67
CA LEU A 162 30.05 22.72 -6.09
C LEU A 162 28.88 23.50 -6.69
N THR A 163 28.18 22.89 -7.65
CA THR A 163 26.97 23.51 -8.22
C THR A 163 25.76 23.21 -7.34
N TYR A 164 25.14 24.23 -6.76
CA TYR A 164 23.88 24.05 -6.03
C TYR A 164 22.72 23.83 -7.03
N ILE A 165 21.94 22.77 -6.83
CA ILE A 165 20.77 22.48 -7.66
C ILE A 165 19.50 22.62 -6.81
N ASN A 166 18.78 23.74 -7.01
CA ASN A 166 17.47 23.98 -6.42
C ASN A 166 16.43 23.02 -7.03
N GLY A 167 15.70 22.29 -6.18
CA GLY A 167 14.80 21.22 -6.61
C GLY A 167 13.42 21.62 -7.13
N TYR A 168 13.11 22.91 -7.23
CA TYR A 168 11.84 23.36 -7.81
C TYR A 168 11.94 24.64 -8.63
N ASP A 169 12.83 25.58 -8.30
CA ASP A 169 12.85 26.89 -8.96
C ASP A 169 13.92 27.04 -10.04
N HIS A 170 14.83 26.07 -10.17
CA HIS A 170 15.84 26.12 -11.23
C HIS A 170 15.15 25.91 -12.61
N PRO A 171 15.39 26.78 -13.61
CA PRO A 171 14.75 26.68 -14.92
C PRO A 171 14.89 25.31 -15.61
N HIS A 172 16.06 24.68 -15.50
CA HIS A 172 16.29 23.33 -16.04
C HIS A 172 15.52 22.24 -15.30
N ILE A 173 15.33 22.37 -13.98
CA ILE A 173 14.45 21.47 -13.23
C ILE A 173 13.03 21.64 -13.75
N MET A 174 12.51 22.87 -13.81
CA MET A 174 11.14 23.17 -14.24
C MET A 174 10.86 22.66 -15.67
N ALA A 175 11.79 22.88 -16.60
CA ALA A 175 11.69 22.39 -17.97
C ALA A 175 11.61 20.85 -18.02
N GLY A 176 12.43 20.16 -17.22
CA GLY A 176 12.37 18.70 -17.10
C GLY A 176 11.04 18.21 -16.50
N GLN A 177 10.50 18.91 -15.50
CA GLN A 177 9.19 18.56 -14.93
C GLN A 177 8.04 18.80 -15.93
N GLY A 178 8.16 19.79 -16.83
CA GLY A 178 7.16 20.06 -17.85
C GLY A 178 6.94 18.92 -18.84
N THR A 179 7.89 17.99 -18.96
CA THR A 179 7.76 16.79 -19.80
C THR A 179 6.58 15.91 -19.39
N VAL A 180 6.14 15.99 -18.12
CA VAL A 180 4.90 15.35 -17.65
C VAL A 180 3.70 15.82 -18.45
N GLY A 181 3.62 17.13 -18.75
CA GLY A 181 2.53 17.71 -19.55
C GLY A 181 2.50 17.16 -20.98
N LEU A 182 3.67 16.99 -21.61
CA LEU A 182 3.78 16.38 -22.94
C LEU A 182 3.31 14.92 -22.95
N GLU A 183 3.68 14.16 -21.91
CA GLU A 183 3.24 12.77 -21.78
C GLU A 183 1.73 12.66 -21.57
N ILE A 184 1.14 13.54 -20.75
CA ILE A 184 -0.32 13.58 -20.53
C ILE A 184 -1.05 13.82 -21.86
N LEU A 185 -0.65 14.85 -22.62
CA LEU A 185 -1.28 15.17 -23.91
C LEU A 185 -1.14 14.02 -24.93
N GLY A 186 -0.06 13.25 -24.87
CA GLY A 186 0.14 12.09 -25.73
C GLY A 186 -0.60 10.82 -25.27
N GLN A 187 -0.95 10.70 -23.98
CA GLN A 187 -1.59 9.51 -23.41
C GLN A 187 -3.10 9.66 -23.23
N VAL A 188 -3.61 10.89 -23.06
CA VAL A 188 -5.03 11.20 -22.89
C VAL A 188 -5.45 12.23 -23.95
N PRO A 189 -5.91 11.78 -25.12
CA PRO A 189 -6.44 12.66 -26.14
C PRO A 189 -7.67 13.45 -25.63
N ASP A 190 -7.71 14.74 -25.98
CA ASP A 190 -8.79 15.67 -25.63
C ASP A 190 -9.02 15.79 -24.11
N VAL A 191 -7.94 15.84 -23.33
CA VAL A 191 -8.02 16.16 -21.89
C VAL A 191 -8.65 17.53 -21.69
N ASP A 192 -9.58 17.65 -20.74
CA ASP A 192 -10.25 18.92 -20.44
C ASP A 192 -9.56 19.69 -19.31
N ALA A 193 -9.08 18.98 -18.29
CA ALA A 193 -8.46 19.57 -17.12
C ALA A 193 -7.32 18.72 -16.54
N ILE A 194 -6.30 19.37 -15.98
CA ILE A 194 -5.17 18.74 -15.29
C ILE A 194 -5.03 19.35 -13.90
N LEU A 195 -5.12 18.50 -12.87
CA LEU A 195 -4.88 18.86 -11.48
C LEU A 195 -3.41 18.58 -11.14
N VAL A 196 -2.66 19.65 -10.85
CA VAL A 196 -1.22 19.61 -10.61
C VAL A 196 -0.94 19.89 -9.13
N PRO A 197 -0.25 18.99 -8.41
CA PRO A 197 0.22 19.27 -7.05
C PRO A 197 1.20 20.44 -7.00
N VAL A 198 1.03 21.34 -6.04
CA VAL A 198 1.84 22.56 -5.90
C VAL A 198 2.51 22.59 -4.53
N GLY A 199 3.84 22.72 -4.55
CA GLY A 199 4.65 23.09 -3.41
C GLY A 199 5.47 24.32 -3.81
N GLY A 200 6.72 24.13 -4.25
CA GLY A 200 7.53 25.22 -4.80
C GLY A 200 7.13 25.73 -6.20
N GLY A 201 6.04 25.23 -6.80
CA GLY A 201 5.53 25.67 -8.10
C GLY A 201 6.20 25.08 -9.36
N GLY A 202 7.38 24.46 -9.27
CA GLY A 202 8.14 24.05 -10.46
C GLY A 202 7.45 23.02 -11.38
N LEU A 203 6.71 22.04 -10.82
CA LEU A 203 5.92 21.09 -11.61
C LEU A 203 4.79 21.79 -12.35
N LEU A 204 4.04 22.64 -11.63
CA LEU A 204 2.94 23.41 -12.16
C LEU A 204 3.41 24.34 -13.29
N ALA A 205 4.50 25.08 -13.09
CA ALA A 205 5.09 25.94 -14.10
C ALA A 205 5.49 25.17 -15.37
N GLY A 206 6.19 24.05 -15.23
CA GLY A 206 6.58 23.19 -16.35
C GLY A 206 5.37 22.64 -17.13
N VAL A 207 4.41 22.05 -16.41
CA VAL A 207 3.22 21.44 -17.01
C VAL A 207 2.36 22.50 -17.69
N ALA A 208 2.11 23.64 -17.03
CA ALA A 208 1.31 24.72 -17.59
C ALA A 208 1.93 25.28 -18.87
N THR A 209 3.26 25.50 -18.88
CA THR A 209 4.00 25.98 -20.06
C THR A 209 3.83 25.02 -21.25
N ALA A 210 4.02 23.72 -21.02
CA ALA A 210 3.89 22.70 -22.06
C ALA A 210 2.45 22.61 -22.60
N VAL A 211 1.49 22.54 -21.69
CA VAL A 211 0.09 22.26 -22.03
C VAL A 211 -0.59 23.47 -22.64
N LYS A 212 -0.44 24.67 -22.06
CA LYS A 212 -1.07 25.87 -22.60
C LYS A 212 -0.50 26.27 -23.97
N HIS A 213 0.76 25.94 -24.28
CA HIS A 213 1.31 26.15 -25.62
C HIS A 213 0.64 25.23 -26.67
N LEU A 214 0.52 23.92 -26.37
CA LEU A 214 -0.01 22.94 -27.33
C LEU A 214 -1.55 22.92 -27.39
N ARG A 215 -2.20 23.13 -26.25
CA ARG A 215 -3.66 23.06 -26.07
C ARG A 215 -4.12 24.17 -25.10
N PRO A 216 -4.23 25.43 -25.56
CA PRO A 216 -4.55 26.59 -24.70
C PRO A 216 -5.87 26.48 -23.92
N HIS A 217 -6.83 25.69 -24.41
CA HIS A 217 -8.15 25.50 -23.81
C HIS A 217 -8.16 24.53 -22.63
N VAL A 218 -7.11 23.72 -22.43
CA VAL A 218 -7.04 22.77 -21.31
C VAL A 218 -6.92 23.55 -20.00
N LEU A 219 -7.75 23.22 -19.03
CA LEU A 219 -7.74 23.84 -17.71
C LEU A 219 -6.58 23.29 -16.86
N ILE A 220 -5.79 24.17 -16.26
CA ILE A 220 -4.69 23.85 -15.36
C ILE A 220 -5.06 24.32 -13.95
N TYR A 221 -5.35 23.35 -13.08
CA TYR A 221 -5.74 23.58 -11.70
C TYR A 221 -4.57 23.22 -10.77
N GLY A 222 -4.03 24.19 -10.06
CA GLY A 222 -3.03 23.95 -9.03
C GLY A 222 -3.69 23.52 -7.72
N VAL A 223 -3.14 22.51 -7.04
CA VAL A 223 -3.70 21.97 -5.79
C VAL A 223 -2.65 21.95 -4.68
N GLU A 224 -2.96 22.60 -3.56
CA GLU A 224 -2.13 22.72 -2.36
C GLU A 224 -2.83 22.16 -1.11
N THR A 225 -2.09 21.98 -0.02
CA THR A 225 -2.67 21.76 1.31
C THR A 225 -3.04 23.09 1.97
N GLU A 226 -4.16 23.14 2.69
CA GLU A 226 -4.53 24.28 3.55
C GLU A 226 -3.47 24.60 4.63
N LYS A 227 -2.57 23.65 4.92
CA LYS A 227 -1.52 23.78 5.93
C LYS A 227 -0.30 24.56 5.42
N CYS A 228 -0.17 24.74 4.10
CA CYS A 228 0.91 25.47 3.45
C CYS A 228 0.48 26.00 2.05
N PRO A 229 -0.48 26.96 1.98
CA PRO A 229 -1.04 27.45 0.71
C PRO A 229 -0.16 28.57 0.09
N SER A 230 1.09 28.25 -0.26
CA SER A 230 2.08 29.27 -0.63
C SER A 230 1.84 29.87 -2.01
N MET A 231 1.36 29.11 -3.00
CA MET A 231 1.02 29.64 -4.32
C MET A 231 -0.28 30.44 -4.30
N GLU A 232 -1.30 30.01 -3.55
CA GLU A 232 -2.53 30.79 -3.41
C GLU A 232 -2.24 32.19 -2.84
N GLU A 233 -1.42 32.26 -1.80
CA GLU A 233 -1.00 33.53 -1.19
C GLU A 233 -0.14 34.36 -2.14
N ALA A 234 0.77 33.72 -2.90
CA ALA A 234 1.58 34.41 -3.89
C ALA A 234 0.74 35.02 -5.03
N MET A 235 -0.30 34.30 -5.49
CA MET A 235 -1.24 34.82 -6.48
C MET A 235 -2.06 35.99 -5.93
N ARG A 236 -2.49 35.92 -4.66
CA ARG A 236 -3.23 37.00 -3.99
C ARG A 236 -2.40 38.28 -3.84
N HIS A 237 -1.09 38.15 -3.63
CA HIS A 237 -0.16 39.27 -3.44
C HIS A 237 0.64 39.64 -4.70
N GLU A 238 0.34 39.00 -5.84
CA GLU A 238 1.07 39.14 -7.10
C GLU A 238 2.61 38.97 -6.99
N SER A 239 3.08 38.28 -5.94
CA SER A 239 4.50 38.09 -5.66
C SER A 239 4.73 36.92 -4.69
N PRO A 240 5.84 36.17 -4.79
CA PRO A 240 6.16 35.12 -3.82
C PRO A 240 6.28 35.68 -2.40
N LYS A 241 5.53 35.10 -1.47
CA LYS A 241 5.50 35.49 -0.06
C LYS A 241 5.64 34.25 0.82
N CYS A 242 6.38 34.39 1.91
CA CYS A 242 6.54 33.32 2.88
C CYS A 242 5.24 33.11 3.67
N VAL A 243 4.80 31.86 3.78
CA VAL A 243 3.67 31.44 4.61
C VAL A 243 4.14 30.57 5.78
N GLU A 244 3.32 30.49 6.83
CA GLU A 244 3.56 29.58 7.95
C GLU A 244 3.29 28.13 7.51
N ILE A 245 4.21 27.23 7.86
CA ILE A 245 4.07 25.79 7.62
C ILE A 245 3.46 25.13 8.85
N ARG A 246 2.32 24.46 8.67
CA ARG A 246 1.75 23.56 9.67
C ARG A 246 1.98 22.11 9.28
N SER A 247 1.98 21.20 10.25
CA SER A 247 2.16 19.76 9.99
C SER A 247 1.09 19.24 9.03
N THR A 248 1.52 18.53 7.98
CA THR A 248 0.69 18.03 6.87
C THR A 248 1.14 16.65 6.42
N LEU A 249 0.21 15.84 5.91
CA LEU A 249 0.48 14.58 5.21
C LEU A 249 1.13 14.79 3.83
N ALA A 250 1.05 16.00 3.27
CA ALA A 250 1.70 16.39 2.03
C ALA A 250 3.04 17.11 2.29
N ASP A 251 3.99 16.42 2.92
CA ASP A 251 5.32 16.96 3.27
C ASP A 251 6.07 17.55 2.06
N GLY A 252 5.96 16.90 0.89
CA GLY A 252 6.55 17.37 -0.36
C GLY A 252 5.97 18.69 -0.90
N LEU A 253 4.79 19.10 -0.41
CA LEU A 253 4.13 20.36 -0.76
C LEU A 253 4.35 21.45 0.30
N ALA A 254 4.93 21.11 1.46
CA ALA A 254 5.19 22.03 2.57
C ALA A 254 6.38 22.97 2.27
N VAL A 255 6.25 23.78 1.22
CA VAL A 255 7.24 24.77 0.79
C VAL A 255 6.69 26.17 1.13
N PRO A 256 7.31 26.90 2.08
CA PRO A 256 6.74 28.13 2.63
C PRO A 256 6.76 29.30 1.65
N THR A 257 7.69 29.30 0.70
CA THR A 257 7.81 30.35 -0.32
C THR A 257 7.90 29.67 -1.68
N VAL A 258 6.99 30.00 -2.57
CA VAL A 258 7.03 29.54 -3.97
C VAL A 258 8.28 30.09 -4.65
N GLY A 259 8.80 29.36 -5.64
CA GLY A 259 9.90 29.82 -6.46
C GLY A 259 9.55 31.07 -7.28
N PHE A 260 10.50 31.99 -7.43
CA PHE A 260 10.31 33.21 -8.22
C PHE A 260 10.16 32.87 -9.70
N ASN A 261 11.05 32.05 -10.26
CA ASN A 261 10.96 31.60 -11.65
C ASN A 261 9.65 30.85 -11.91
N ALA A 262 9.27 29.95 -10.98
CA ALA A 262 8.03 29.20 -11.07
C ALA A 262 6.79 30.11 -11.06
N PHE A 263 6.71 31.06 -10.13
CA PHE A 263 5.60 32.01 -10.03
C PHE A 263 5.46 32.88 -11.29
N PHE A 264 6.55 33.51 -11.73
CA PHE A 264 6.51 34.40 -12.90
C PHE A 264 6.26 33.67 -14.22
N THR A 265 6.60 32.38 -14.28
CA THR A 265 6.21 31.51 -15.40
C THR A 265 4.71 31.23 -15.39
N VAL A 266 4.15 30.89 -14.23
CA VAL A 266 2.82 30.28 -14.17
C VAL A 266 1.66 31.27 -13.93
N LYS A 267 1.94 32.48 -13.44
CA LYS A 267 0.91 33.43 -12.98
C LYS A 267 -0.19 33.74 -14.01
N SER A 268 0.13 33.68 -15.31
CA SER A 268 -0.82 33.93 -16.40
C SER A 268 -1.30 32.67 -17.12
N LEU A 269 -0.89 31.48 -16.66
CA LEU A 269 -1.15 30.20 -17.30
C LEU A 269 -2.09 29.30 -16.47
N ILE A 270 -2.28 29.58 -15.19
CA ILE A 270 -3.19 28.82 -14.33
C ILE A 270 -4.62 29.32 -14.41
N ASP A 271 -5.58 28.41 -14.33
CA ASP A 271 -6.99 28.75 -14.36
C ASP A 271 -7.57 28.84 -12.94
N LYS A 272 -7.10 28.01 -12.00
CA LYS A 272 -7.60 27.98 -10.61
C LYS A 272 -6.58 27.39 -9.64
N MET A 273 -6.49 27.95 -8.43
CA MET A 273 -5.81 27.35 -7.28
C MET A 273 -6.84 26.74 -6.32
N ILE A 274 -6.51 25.59 -5.75
CA ILE A 274 -7.38 24.83 -4.84
C ILE A 274 -6.58 24.44 -3.60
N THR A 275 -7.15 24.61 -2.42
CA THR A 275 -6.60 24.12 -1.16
C THR A 275 -7.44 22.97 -0.62
N VAL A 276 -6.76 21.95 -0.09
CA VAL A 276 -7.39 20.74 0.45
C VAL A 276 -6.99 20.54 1.90
N ASN A 277 -7.94 20.08 2.71
CA ASN A 277 -7.70 19.76 4.12
C ASN A 277 -7.12 18.35 4.31
N GLU A 278 -6.56 18.12 5.50
CA GLU A 278 -5.88 16.87 5.84
C GLU A 278 -6.81 15.65 5.87
N ASP A 279 -8.09 15.84 6.21
CA ASP A 279 -9.07 14.76 6.27
C ASP A 279 -9.37 14.20 4.87
N TRP A 280 -9.57 15.08 3.88
CA TRP A 280 -9.74 14.67 2.48
C TRP A 280 -8.47 14.07 1.91
N LEU A 281 -7.31 14.56 2.32
CA LEU A 281 -6.04 13.99 1.91
C LEU A 281 -5.85 12.55 2.42
N ALA A 282 -6.16 12.29 3.70
CA ALA A 282 -6.13 10.94 4.26
C ALA A 282 -7.12 9.99 3.56
N ARG A 283 -8.33 10.48 3.25
CA ARG A 283 -9.34 9.72 2.48
C ARG A 283 -8.87 9.41 1.07
N ALA A 284 -8.19 10.34 0.39
CA ALA A 284 -7.68 10.13 -0.96
C ALA A 284 -6.57 9.07 -0.98
N ILE A 285 -5.63 9.10 -0.03
CA ILE A 285 -4.61 8.06 0.12
C ILE A 285 -5.28 6.70 0.37
N LEU A 286 -6.24 6.63 1.31
CA LEU A 286 -7.00 5.40 1.59
C LEU A 286 -7.71 4.89 0.33
N ARG A 287 -8.33 5.79 -0.44
CA ARG A 287 -9.07 5.44 -1.65
C ARG A 287 -8.17 4.89 -2.76
N LEU A 288 -7.00 5.50 -2.97
CA LEU A 288 -5.99 5.05 -3.93
C LEU A 288 -5.45 3.65 -3.55
N VAL A 289 -5.23 3.41 -2.25
CA VAL A 289 -4.87 2.08 -1.73
C VAL A 289 -5.97 1.05 -1.97
N GLU A 290 -7.22 1.40 -1.66
CA GLU A 290 -8.34 0.44 -1.73
C GLU A 290 -8.78 0.11 -3.16
N GLN A 291 -8.81 1.10 -4.06
CA GLN A 291 -9.37 0.98 -5.42
C GLN A 291 -8.29 0.76 -6.48
N GLU A 292 -7.22 1.55 -6.45
CA GLU A 292 -6.18 1.52 -7.50
C GLU A 292 -5.00 0.62 -7.12
N LYS A 293 -4.91 0.20 -5.85
CA LYS A 293 -3.78 -0.53 -5.27
C LYS A 293 -2.47 0.25 -5.32
N TYR A 294 -2.55 1.57 -5.37
CA TYR A 294 -1.40 2.46 -5.43
C TYR A 294 -1.05 3.00 -4.05
N VAL A 295 0.24 3.03 -3.75
CA VAL A 295 0.79 3.67 -2.56
C VAL A 295 1.37 5.01 -2.99
N VAL A 296 0.69 6.09 -2.62
CA VAL A 296 1.10 7.45 -2.94
C VAL A 296 1.36 8.26 -1.68
N GLU A 297 2.25 9.25 -1.77
CA GLU A 297 2.44 10.24 -0.72
C GLU A 297 1.33 11.30 -0.76
N GLY A 298 1.20 12.12 0.29
CA GLY A 298 0.17 13.16 0.34
C GLY A 298 0.25 14.11 -0.88
N GLY A 299 1.45 14.52 -1.28
CA GLY A 299 1.63 15.35 -2.48
C GLY A 299 1.10 14.70 -3.76
N GLY A 300 1.19 13.38 -3.90
CA GLY A 300 0.60 12.67 -5.04
C GLY A 300 -0.93 12.54 -4.96
N ALA A 301 -1.51 12.56 -3.76
CA ALA A 301 -2.93 12.34 -3.55
C ALA A 301 -3.80 13.61 -3.61
N VAL A 302 -3.21 14.82 -3.55
CA VAL A 302 -3.99 16.08 -3.42
C VAL A 302 -4.98 16.32 -4.56
N GLY A 303 -4.65 15.97 -5.81
CA GLY A 303 -5.56 16.13 -6.94
C GLY A 303 -6.81 15.27 -6.81
N VAL A 304 -6.63 14.02 -6.38
CA VAL A 304 -7.75 13.11 -6.09
C VAL A 304 -8.55 13.62 -4.89
N ALA A 305 -7.87 14.11 -3.85
CA ALA A 305 -8.53 14.67 -2.67
C ALA A 305 -9.43 15.88 -3.02
N ALA A 306 -9.00 16.75 -3.94
CA ALA A 306 -9.82 17.87 -4.42
C ALA A 306 -11.12 17.42 -5.13
N ILE A 307 -11.04 16.36 -5.94
CA ILE A 307 -12.22 15.77 -6.58
C ILE A 307 -13.16 15.15 -5.54
N MET A 308 -12.61 14.34 -4.63
CA MET A 308 -13.39 13.67 -3.57
C MET A 308 -14.08 14.67 -2.64
N ALA A 309 -13.44 15.81 -2.38
CA ALA A 309 -13.97 16.90 -1.57
C ALA A 309 -15.06 17.72 -2.29
N GLY A 310 -15.31 17.48 -3.58
CA GLY A 310 -16.28 18.23 -4.37
C GLY A 310 -15.85 19.68 -4.63
N LEU A 311 -14.55 19.96 -4.71
CA LEU A 311 -14.00 21.32 -4.92
C LEU A 311 -13.95 21.73 -6.40
N VAL A 312 -14.25 20.78 -7.29
CA VAL A 312 -14.25 20.95 -8.76
C VAL A 312 -15.53 20.41 -9.42
N PRO A 313 -16.74 20.76 -8.93
CA PRO A 313 -17.99 20.24 -9.48
C PRO A 313 -18.18 20.60 -10.96
N GLU A 314 -17.58 21.70 -11.42
CA GLU A 314 -17.60 22.14 -12.82
C GLU A 314 -16.86 21.20 -13.80
N LEU A 315 -16.15 20.19 -13.29
CA LEU A 315 -15.47 19.18 -14.08
C LEU A 315 -16.29 17.90 -14.28
N ALA A 316 -17.52 17.82 -13.76
CA ALA A 316 -18.40 16.69 -14.00
C ALA A 316 -18.62 16.47 -15.52
N GLY A 317 -18.55 15.20 -15.96
CA GLY A 317 -18.65 14.81 -17.36
C GLY A 317 -17.38 15.05 -18.21
N LYS A 318 -16.32 15.63 -17.63
CA LYS A 318 -15.07 15.94 -18.34
C LYS A 318 -13.98 14.88 -18.14
N LYS A 319 -12.99 14.87 -19.03
CA LYS A 319 -11.74 14.11 -18.90
C LYS A 319 -10.74 14.88 -18.04
N VAL A 320 -10.48 14.38 -16.84
CA VAL A 320 -9.69 15.06 -15.82
C VAL A 320 -8.46 14.22 -15.48
N VAL A 321 -7.28 14.81 -15.55
CA VAL A 321 -6.03 14.13 -15.17
C VAL A 321 -5.57 14.60 -13.79
N CYS A 322 -5.36 13.66 -12.86
CA CYS A 322 -4.66 13.91 -11.60
C CYS A 322 -3.22 13.41 -11.70
N ILE A 323 -2.25 14.27 -11.39
CA ILE A 323 -0.84 13.86 -11.35
C ILE A 323 -0.53 13.25 -9.98
N LEU A 324 -0.28 11.94 -9.96
CA LEU A 324 0.20 11.21 -8.80
C LEU A 324 1.73 11.37 -8.73
N SER A 325 2.17 12.50 -8.18
CA SER A 325 3.55 12.99 -8.31
C SER A 325 4.62 12.14 -7.60
N GLY A 326 4.27 11.45 -6.51
CA GLY A 326 5.25 10.69 -5.73
C GLY A 326 4.60 9.64 -4.82
N GLY A 327 5.40 8.64 -4.43
CA GLY A 327 4.99 7.48 -3.64
C GLY A 327 5.90 7.18 -2.45
N ASN A 328 6.77 8.11 -2.07
CA ASN A 328 7.77 7.92 -1.02
C ASN A 328 7.21 8.20 0.39
N ILE A 329 6.03 7.64 0.67
CA ILE A 329 5.39 7.72 1.98
C ILE A 329 6.06 6.73 2.95
N ASP A 330 6.39 7.20 4.15
CA ASP A 330 6.92 6.34 5.19
C ASP A 330 5.85 5.34 5.68
N THR A 331 6.25 4.09 5.93
CA THR A 331 5.35 3.00 6.34
C THR A 331 4.54 3.34 7.60
N THR A 332 5.11 4.06 8.57
CA THR A 332 4.40 4.49 9.79
C THR A 332 3.39 5.59 9.49
N ILE A 333 3.72 6.47 8.55
CA ILE A 333 2.83 7.54 8.10
C ILE A 333 1.68 6.93 7.32
N LEU A 334 1.94 5.98 6.42
CA LEU A 334 0.91 5.25 5.69
C LEU A 334 -0.06 4.56 6.66
N GLY A 335 0.44 3.78 7.63
CA GLY A 335 -0.40 3.13 8.63
C GLY A 335 -1.33 4.12 9.36
N ARG A 336 -0.78 5.24 9.84
CA ARG A 336 -1.57 6.31 10.47
C ARG A 336 -2.56 6.99 9.52
N CYS A 337 -2.19 7.19 8.25
CA CYS A 337 -3.09 7.75 7.23
C CYS A 337 -4.28 6.83 6.99
N LEU A 338 -4.04 5.52 6.91
CA LEU A 338 -5.10 4.53 6.74
C LEU A 338 -6.07 4.56 7.94
N GLU A 339 -5.56 4.58 9.16
CA GLU A 339 -6.40 4.71 10.37
C GLU A 339 -7.20 6.01 10.39
N ARG A 340 -6.58 7.14 10.05
CA ARG A 340 -7.27 8.44 9.94
C ARG A 340 -8.34 8.45 8.87
N GLY A 341 -8.07 7.87 7.69
CA GLY A 341 -9.04 7.72 6.62
C GLY A 341 -10.23 6.86 7.05
N LEU A 342 -9.98 5.72 7.70
CA LEU A 342 -11.03 4.85 8.26
C LEU A 342 -11.86 5.57 9.32
N ALA A 343 -11.24 6.35 10.20
CA ALA A 343 -11.93 7.15 11.20
C ALA A 343 -12.79 8.25 10.57
N ALA A 344 -12.28 8.92 9.54
CA ALA A 344 -13.01 9.94 8.80
C ALA A 344 -14.25 9.33 8.08
N GLU A 345 -14.13 8.12 7.53
CA GLU A 345 -15.26 7.36 6.96
C GLU A 345 -16.17 6.69 8.00
N GLN A 346 -15.96 6.95 9.30
CA GLN A 346 -16.69 6.34 10.43
C GLN A 346 -16.59 4.81 10.48
N ARG A 347 -15.61 4.22 9.77
CA ARG A 347 -15.29 2.78 9.80
C ARG A 347 -14.43 2.40 10.99
N LEU A 348 -13.76 3.37 11.61
CA LEU A 348 -13.05 3.21 12.88
C LEU A 348 -13.64 4.19 13.91
N VAL A 349 -14.28 3.66 14.95
CA VAL A 349 -15.07 4.43 15.91
C VAL A 349 -14.49 4.28 17.30
N LYS A 350 -14.47 5.40 18.02
CA LYS A 350 -14.02 5.48 19.40
C LYS A 350 -15.13 6.06 20.26
N PHE A 351 -15.52 5.31 21.28
CA PHE A 351 -16.52 5.77 22.25
C PHE A 351 -16.12 5.39 23.67
N LYS A 352 -16.72 6.07 24.64
CA LYS A 352 -16.64 5.71 26.06
C LYS A 352 -18.03 5.32 26.53
N VAL A 353 -18.11 4.30 27.37
CA VAL A 353 -19.35 3.85 27.99
C VAL A 353 -19.06 3.47 29.44
N THR A 354 -19.92 3.86 30.37
CA THR A 354 -19.83 3.42 31.76
C THR A 354 -20.63 2.12 31.91
N VAL A 355 -19.95 1.04 32.31
CA VAL A 355 -20.57 -0.27 32.56
C VAL A 355 -20.44 -0.64 34.04
N SER A 356 -21.19 -1.64 34.48
CA SER A 356 -21.03 -2.18 35.84
C SER A 356 -19.65 -2.82 35.99
N ASP A 357 -18.96 -2.52 37.09
CA ASP A 357 -17.70 -3.17 37.49
C ASP A 357 -17.93 -4.53 38.20
N ARG A 358 -19.17 -5.02 38.18
CA ARG A 358 -19.50 -6.39 38.64
C ARG A 358 -19.09 -7.41 37.58
N PRO A 359 -18.84 -8.67 37.97
CA PRO A 359 -18.62 -9.76 37.02
C PRO A 359 -19.73 -9.80 35.97
N GLY A 360 -19.35 -9.70 34.70
CA GLY A 360 -20.29 -9.72 33.56
C GLY A 360 -20.52 -8.37 32.87
N GLY A 361 -20.30 -7.22 33.51
CA GLY A 361 -20.64 -5.91 32.90
C GLY A 361 -19.92 -5.62 31.57
N ILE A 362 -18.62 -5.90 31.50
CA ILE A 362 -17.86 -5.81 30.23
C ILE A 362 -18.25 -6.93 29.27
N ALA A 363 -18.59 -8.13 29.76
CA ALA A 363 -19.00 -9.24 28.92
C ALA A 363 -20.33 -8.96 28.19
N GLU A 364 -21.28 -8.28 28.86
CA GLU A 364 -22.53 -7.81 28.27
C GLU A 364 -22.27 -6.80 27.14
N LEU A 365 -21.38 -5.83 27.36
CA LEU A 365 -20.95 -4.89 26.32
C LEU A 365 -20.34 -5.64 25.12
N CYS A 366 -19.43 -6.57 25.36
CA CYS A 366 -18.80 -7.34 24.28
C CYS A 366 -19.82 -8.19 23.50
N LYS A 367 -20.78 -8.81 24.18
CA LYS A 367 -21.86 -9.58 23.52
C LYS A 367 -22.76 -8.69 22.68
N LEU A 368 -23.09 -7.49 23.18
CA LEU A 368 -23.89 -6.50 22.44
C LEU A 368 -23.16 -6.03 21.17
N LEU A 369 -21.87 -5.73 21.27
CA LEU A 369 -21.07 -5.34 20.11
C LEU A 369 -20.96 -6.50 19.10
N ALA A 370 -20.76 -7.73 19.57
CA ALA A 370 -20.71 -8.91 18.71
C ALA A 370 -22.04 -9.17 17.98
N SER A 371 -23.19 -8.98 18.63
CA SER A 371 -24.51 -9.17 17.99
C SER A 371 -24.83 -8.14 16.91
N LEU A 372 -24.19 -6.97 16.97
CA LEU A 372 -24.22 -5.96 15.90
C LEU A 372 -23.20 -6.24 14.79
N GLY A 373 -22.31 -7.22 14.96
CA GLY A 373 -21.21 -7.47 14.03
C GLY A 373 -20.10 -6.42 14.10
N VAL A 374 -19.93 -5.76 15.25
CA VAL A 374 -18.87 -4.78 15.50
C VAL A 374 -17.61 -5.50 15.98
N SER A 375 -16.47 -5.22 15.35
CA SER A 375 -15.17 -5.79 15.74
C SER A 375 -14.44 -4.86 16.70
N ILE A 376 -14.07 -5.34 17.89
CA ILE A 376 -13.32 -4.56 18.88
C ILE A 376 -11.83 -4.58 18.52
N LYS A 377 -11.21 -3.40 18.40
CA LYS A 377 -9.76 -3.24 18.19
C LYS A 377 -9.01 -3.00 19.48
N ASP A 378 -9.56 -2.16 20.35
CA ASP A 378 -8.97 -1.83 21.64
C ASP A 378 -10.07 -1.58 22.68
N ILE A 379 -9.77 -1.94 23.92
CA ILE A 379 -10.67 -1.75 25.06
C ILE A 379 -9.84 -1.38 26.29
N MET A 380 -10.02 -0.16 26.78
CA MET A 380 -9.31 0.37 27.95
C MET A 380 -10.29 0.64 29.07
N GLN A 381 -9.93 0.24 30.29
CA GLN A 381 -10.72 0.49 31.49
C GLN A 381 -10.14 1.63 32.30
N GLU A 382 -10.99 2.54 32.76
CA GLU A 382 -10.65 3.65 33.62
C GLU A 382 -11.52 3.59 34.88
N ARG A 383 -10.89 3.41 36.04
CA ARG A 383 -11.56 3.28 37.36
C ARG A 383 -11.39 4.52 38.23
N ALA A 384 -10.20 5.15 38.21
CA ALA A 384 -9.82 6.20 39.15
C ALA A 384 -10.54 7.55 38.95
N TRP A 385 -11.07 7.81 37.74
CA TRP A 385 -11.66 9.10 37.36
C TRP A 385 -13.15 9.00 36.98
N VAL A 386 -13.84 7.98 37.50
CA VAL A 386 -15.29 7.82 37.34
C VAL A 386 -15.99 8.61 38.45
N TYR A 387 -16.47 9.80 38.12
CA TYR A 387 -17.27 10.62 39.05
C TYR A 387 -18.68 10.04 39.16
N GLY A 388 -18.98 9.33 40.26
CA GLY A 388 -20.28 8.71 40.49
C GLY A 388 -20.22 7.52 41.43
N ASP A 389 -20.37 6.31 40.88
CA ASP A 389 -20.48 5.04 41.63
C ASP A 389 -19.16 4.25 41.61
N ILE A 390 -18.70 3.81 42.79
CA ILE A 390 -17.49 2.98 42.98
C ILE A 390 -17.63 1.61 42.28
N PHE A 391 -18.86 1.14 42.03
CA PHE A 391 -19.15 -0.11 41.31
C PHE A 391 -19.32 0.08 39.79
N SER A 392 -18.83 1.18 39.24
CA SER A 392 -18.87 1.47 37.81
C SER A 392 -17.47 1.65 37.23
N VAL A 393 -17.29 1.17 36.01
CA VAL A 393 -16.03 1.30 35.27
C VAL A 393 -16.30 1.95 33.94
N ARG A 394 -15.52 2.99 33.63
CA ARG A 394 -15.58 3.65 32.32
C ARG A 394 -14.73 2.84 31.35
N VAL A 395 -15.37 2.34 30.30
CA VAL A 395 -14.74 1.55 29.25
C VAL A 395 -14.64 2.42 28.01
N LYS A 396 -13.42 2.63 27.56
CA LYS A 396 -13.11 3.28 26.29
C LYS A 396 -12.90 2.19 25.25
N VAL A 397 -13.76 2.15 24.24
CA VAL A 397 -13.73 1.16 23.16
C VAL A 397 -13.29 1.82 21.87
N VAL A 398 -12.37 1.18 21.16
CA VAL A 398 -12.07 1.44 19.75
C VAL A 398 -12.52 0.22 18.96
N CYS A 399 -13.37 0.43 17.96
CA CYS A 399 -13.99 -0.65 17.20
C CYS A 399 -14.19 -0.29 15.73
N GLU A 400 -14.39 -1.30 14.90
CA GLU A 400 -14.70 -1.14 13.49
C GLU A 400 -16.19 -1.24 13.20
N THR A 401 -16.66 -0.36 12.33
CA THR A 401 -18.02 -0.38 11.78
C THR A 401 -17.98 -0.48 10.25
N ARG A 402 -19.14 -0.61 9.62
CA ARG A 402 -19.27 -0.73 8.15
C ARG A 402 -19.19 0.62 7.44
N GLY A 403 -19.19 1.71 8.20
CA GLY A 403 -19.42 3.06 7.71
C GLY A 403 -20.54 3.74 8.50
N PRO A 404 -21.05 4.88 7.99
CA PRO A 404 -21.95 5.75 8.74
C PRO A 404 -23.20 5.06 9.29
N ASP A 405 -23.93 4.33 8.44
CA ASP A 405 -25.18 3.68 8.83
C ASP A 405 -25.00 2.66 9.97
N HIS A 406 -23.91 1.90 9.94
CA HIS A 406 -23.63 0.94 11.01
C HIS A 406 -23.13 1.63 12.27
N MET A 407 -22.36 2.71 12.14
CA MET A 407 -21.95 3.51 13.29
C MET A 407 -23.17 4.05 14.03
N ALA A 408 -24.16 4.56 13.31
CA ALA A 408 -25.30 5.16 13.97
C ALA A 408 -26.36 4.14 14.44
N GLN A 409 -26.43 2.94 13.83
CA GLN A 409 -27.03 1.76 14.47
C GLN A 409 -26.34 1.43 15.82
N LEU A 410 -25.01 1.32 15.84
CA LEU A 410 -24.23 1.06 17.06
C LEU A 410 -24.49 2.15 18.11
N ARG A 411 -24.46 3.41 17.70
CA ARG A 411 -24.72 4.57 18.55
C ARG A 411 -26.08 4.45 19.22
N THR A 412 -27.13 4.20 18.43
CA THR A 412 -28.51 4.05 18.91
C THR A 412 -28.62 2.96 19.98
N VAL A 413 -27.99 1.81 19.74
CA VAL A 413 -28.02 0.69 20.69
C VAL A 413 -27.27 1.00 21.97
N ILE A 414 -26.10 1.64 21.90
CA ILE A 414 -25.33 2.06 23.07
C ILE A 414 -26.10 3.13 23.88
N MET A 415 -26.67 4.12 23.21
CA MET A 415 -27.46 5.19 23.84
C MET A 415 -28.68 4.65 24.58
N ASN A 416 -29.34 3.63 24.02
CA ASN A 416 -30.53 3.02 24.63
C ASN A 416 -30.19 2.06 25.79
N THR A 417 -28.99 1.48 25.79
CA THR A 417 -28.59 0.43 26.74
C THR A 417 -27.86 0.99 27.96
N TYR A 418 -27.03 2.02 27.78
CA TYR A 418 -26.16 2.56 28.84
C TYR A 418 -26.50 4.00 29.18
N LYS A 419 -26.45 4.36 30.47
CA LYS A 419 -26.82 5.69 30.96
C LYS A 419 -25.76 6.76 30.64
N GLU A 420 -24.49 6.42 30.79
CA GLU A 420 -23.38 7.32 30.49
C GLU A 420 -22.60 6.79 29.29
N TRP A 421 -22.57 7.58 28.24
CA TRP A 421 -21.85 7.29 27.01
C TRP A 421 -21.31 8.58 26.41
N TYR A 422 -20.25 8.45 25.62
CA TYR A 422 -19.65 9.57 24.89
C TYR A 422 -19.10 9.06 23.55
N PHE A 423 -19.64 9.57 22.45
CA PHE A 423 -19.09 9.41 21.10
C PHE A 423 -18.41 10.71 20.68
N ALA A 424 -17.29 10.61 19.95
CA ALA A 424 -16.65 11.77 19.36
C ALA A 424 -17.32 12.15 18.02
N ARG A 425 -17.89 13.37 17.93
CA ARG A 425 -18.57 14.03 16.77
C ARG A 425 -19.92 13.43 16.31
N GLU A 426 -20.85 14.30 15.91
CA GLU A 426 -22.26 14.04 15.56
C GLU A 426 -22.49 14.13 14.04
N PHE A 427 -23.37 13.31 13.43
CA PHE A 427 -24.29 13.59 12.29
C PHE A 427 -25.24 12.38 12.04
N GLU A 428 -26.41 12.61 11.44
CA GLU A 428 -27.68 11.81 11.46
C GLU A 428 -27.79 10.59 10.49
N ASP A 429 -28.77 9.70 10.74
CA ASP A 429 -28.86 8.32 10.23
C ASP A 429 -30.29 7.88 9.81
N ARG A 430 -30.43 6.87 8.93
CA ARG A 430 -31.72 6.23 8.53
C ARG A 430 -31.61 4.69 8.36
N ASP A 431 -32.63 3.99 8.88
CA ASP A 431 -32.70 2.53 9.16
C ASP A 431 -33.31 1.61 8.07
N ARG A 432 -32.96 0.29 8.07
CA ARG A 432 -33.82 -0.89 7.75
C ARG A 432 -33.14 -2.27 8.01
N ARG A 433 -33.91 -3.30 8.44
CA ARG A 433 -33.51 -4.72 8.73
C ARG A 433 -34.36 -5.77 7.99
N PRO A 434 -33.92 -7.05 7.86
CA PRO A 434 -34.83 -8.20 8.14
C PRO A 434 -34.17 -9.47 8.76
N SER A 435 -35.02 -10.46 9.08
CA SER A 435 -34.85 -11.72 9.88
C SER A 435 -34.64 -13.01 9.07
N THR A 436 -34.29 -14.11 9.75
CA THR A 436 -33.90 -15.45 9.23
C THR A 436 -34.74 -16.60 9.81
N ASP A 437 -34.98 -17.67 9.03
CA ASP A 437 -35.38 -19.02 9.50
C ASP A 437 -34.60 -20.12 8.74
N SER A 438 -34.40 -21.26 9.41
CA SER A 438 -33.51 -22.40 9.08
C SER A 438 -34.28 -23.68 8.72
N LEU A 439 -33.73 -24.56 7.86
CA LEU A 439 -34.10 -25.99 7.73
C LEU A 439 -32.98 -26.85 7.09
N ASP A 440 -33.10 -28.17 7.31
CA ASP A 440 -32.11 -29.25 7.40
C ASP A 440 -31.32 -29.73 6.15
N ASP A 441 -30.25 -30.46 6.49
CA ASP A 441 -29.16 -31.05 5.70
C ASP A 441 -29.55 -32.28 4.86
N ASP A 442 -29.11 -32.31 3.59
CA ASP A 442 -28.45 -33.46 2.92
C ASP A 442 -28.30 -33.21 1.39
N VAL A 443 -27.12 -32.75 0.93
CA VAL A 443 -26.74 -32.78 -0.49
C VAL A 443 -25.23 -32.97 -0.66
N GLU A 444 -24.85 -34.01 -1.41
CA GLU A 444 -23.45 -34.35 -1.75
C GLU A 444 -23.12 -34.15 -3.25
N PHE A 445 -21.96 -33.52 -3.47
CA PHE A 445 -21.09 -33.38 -4.66
C PHE A 445 -21.48 -32.52 -5.89
N ASP A 446 -20.43 -31.89 -6.45
CA ASP A 446 -20.37 -30.99 -7.61
C ASP A 446 -20.04 -31.82 -8.87
N GLU A 447 -20.88 -31.76 -9.91
CA GLU A 447 -20.83 -32.57 -11.14
C GLU A 447 -19.50 -32.43 -11.92
N PHE A 448 -18.70 -31.39 -11.68
CA PHE A 448 -17.41 -31.13 -12.35
C PHE A 448 -16.19 -31.62 -11.55
N CYS A 449 -16.42 -32.23 -10.39
CA CYS A 449 -15.41 -32.65 -9.45
C CYS A 449 -15.56 -34.14 -9.10
N ASP A 450 -15.49 -35.03 -10.09
CA ASP A 450 -15.47 -36.48 -9.86
C ASP A 450 -14.03 -36.95 -9.55
N PRO A 451 -13.71 -37.39 -8.31
CA PRO A 451 -12.40 -37.92 -7.97
C PRO A 451 -11.98 -39.12 -8.82
N ASN A 452 -12.94 -39.87 -9.38
CA ASN A 452 -12.69 -41.05 -10.19
C ASN A 452 -12.47 -40.72 -11.68
N ASN A 453 -12.79 -39.50 -12.12
CA ASN A 453 -12.63 -39.06 -13.49
C ASN A 453 -12.14 -37.60 -13.58
N PRO A 454 -10.90 -37.31 -13.12
CA PRO A 454 -10.36 -35.96 -13.16
C PRO A 454 -10.15 -35.47 -14.60
N ARG A 455 -10.64 -34.26 -14.90
CA ARG A 455 -10.51 -33.68 -16.24
C ARG A 455 -9.10 -33.18 -16.47
N LYS A 456 -8.47 -33.65 -17.55
CA LYS A 456 -7.15 -33.17 -18.00
C LYS A 456 -7.28 -31.82 -18.69
N ILE A 457 -6.49 -30.84 -18.24
CA ILE A 457 -6.44 -29.49 -18.82
C ILE A 457 -5.38 -29.47 -19.92
N LYS A 458 -5.73 -28.98 -21.12
CA LYS A 458 -4.81 -28.88 -22.26
C LYS A 458 -4.46 -27.42 -22.57
N TYR A 459 -3.33 -27.23 -23.23
CA TYR A 459 -2.92 -25.92 -23.71
C TYR A 459 -3.94 -25.31 -24.68
N ASP A 460 -4.50 -26.10 -25.59
CA ASP A 460 -5.49 -25.61 -26.57
C ASP A 460 -6.74 -25.03 -25.91
N ASP A 461 -7.17 -25.60 -24.77
CA ASP A 461 -8.30 -25.09 -23.99
C ASP A 461 -7.97 -23.72 -23.37
N ILE A 462 -6.74 -23.55 -22.87
CA ILE A 462 -6.23 -22.27 -22.36
C ILE A 462 -6.11 -21.24 -23.49
N LEU A 463 -5.61 -21.65 -24.66
CA LEU A 463 -5.51 -20.77 -25.83
C LEU A 463 -6.90 -20.32 -26.30
N ALA A 464 -7.88 -21.22 -26.31
CA ALA A 464 -9.27 -20.89 -26.59
C ALA A 464 -9.85 -19.92 -25.53
N ALA A 465 -9.54 -20.14 -24.25
CA ALA A 465 -9.92 -19.23 -23.17
C ALA A 465 -9.31 -17.83 -23.35
N SER A 466 -8.03 -17.74 -23.72
CA SER A 466 -7.33 -16.48 -23.98
C SER A 466 -8.03 -15.67 -25.07
N LYS A 467 -8.37 -16.31 -26.19
CA LYS A 467 -9.13 -15.68 -27.29
C LYS A 467 -10.53 -15.24 -26.84
N ARG A 468 -11.19 -16.04 -26.00
CA ARG A 468 -12.56 -15.79 -25.52
C ARG A 468 -12.64 -14.58 -24.60
N ILE A 469 -11.69 -14.44 -23.66
CA ILE A 469 -11.73 -13.37 -22.65
C ILE A 469 -11.03 -12.08 -23.10
N ALA A 470 -10.32 -12.10 -24.23
CA ALA A 470 -9.65 -10.93 -24.79
C ALA A 470 -10.61 -9.74 -24.94
N GLY A 471 -10.19 -8.57 -24.46
CA GLY A 471 -11.00 -7.34 -24.48
C GLY A 471 -12.02 -7.21 -23.34
N PHE A 472 -12.26 -8.28 -22.57
CA PHE A 472 -13.15 -8.25 -21.38
C PHE A 472 -12.40 -8.33 -20.05
N VAL A 473 -11.14 -8.73 -20.10
CA VAL A 473 -10.21 -8.67 -18.98
C VAL A 473 -8.99 -7.85 -19.40
N VAL A 474 -8.39 -7.15 -18.45
CA VAL A 474 -7.14 -6.42 -18.63
C VAL A 474 -6.02 -7.41 -18.93
N LYS A 475 -5.29 -7.18 -20.02
CA LYS A 475 -3.99 -7.81 -20.27
C LYS A 475 -2.97 -7.12 -19.35
N THR A 476 -2.79 -7.67 -18.15
CA THR A 476 -1.97 -7.06 -17.10
C THR A 476 -0.49 -7.05 -17.49
N SER A 477 0.28 -6.14 -16.92
CA SER A 477 1.71 -5.99 -17.24
C SER A 477 2.60 -7.00 -16.50
N CYS A 478 3.69 -7.41 -17.15
CA CYS A 478 4.89 -7.96 -16.52
C CYS A 478 5.93 -6.84 -16.40
N THR A 479 6.07 -6.23 -15.22
CA THR A 479 7.03 -5.14 -15.01
C THR A 479 8.26 -5.65 -14.31
N ARG A 480 9.46 -5.19 -14.72
CA ARG A 480 10.69 -5.50 -13.99
C ARG A 480 10.62 -4.90 -12.58
N ALA A 481 10.87 -5.70 -11.56
CA ALA A 481 10.90 -5.26 -10.16
C ALA A 481 12.15 -4.43 -9.88
N LEU A 482 12.05 -3.43 -9.01
CA LEU A 482 13.18 -2.59 -8.60
C LEU A 482 14.20 -3.39 -7.78
N MET A 483 13.75 -4.42 -7.05
CA MET A 483 14.62 -5.29 -6.27
C MET A 483 15.53 -6.22 -7.10
N SER A 484 15.36 -6.26 -8.42
CA SER A 484 16.13 -7.13 -9.33
C SER A 484 17.64 -6.95 -9.17
N ASP A 485 18.11 -5.70 -9.20
CA ASP A 485 19.54 -5.38 -9.17
C ASP A 485 20.17 -5.77 -7.83
N ARG A 486 19.46 -5.55 -6.72
CA ARG A 486 19.91 -5.87 -5.37
C ARG A 486 20.01 -7.38 -5.11
N LEU A 487 19.11 -8.16 -5.69
CA LEU A 487 19.03 -9.61 -5.47
C LEU A 487 19.81 -10.43 -6.51
N GLY A 488 20.35 -9.77 -7.53
CA GLY A 488 21.11 -10.42 -8.61
C GLY A 488 20.24 -11.38 -9.43
N MET A 489 18.96 -11.07 -9.59
CA MET A 489 17.98 -11.81 -10.37
C MET A 489 17.22 -10.83 -11.27
N GLU A 490 16.86 -11.21 -12.49
CA GLU A 490 16.02 -10.37 -13.33
C GLU A 490 14.55 -10.68 -13.04
N ILE A 491 14.00 -10.00 -12.03
CA ILE A 491 12.68 -10.30 -11.47
C ILE A 491 11.61 -9.48 -12.21
N TYR A 492 10.57 -10.16 -12.66
CA TYR A 492 9.39 -9.57 -13.29
C TYR A 492 8.15 -9.84 -12.44
N LEU A 493 7.31 -8.83 -12.27
CA LEU A 493 6.07 -8.88 -11.51
C LEU A 493 4.89 -8.98 -12.48
N LYS A 494 4.17 -10.10 -12.48
CA LYS A 494 2.90 -10.23 -13.21
C LYS A 494 1.77 -9.67 -12.35
N GLN A 495 1.28 -8.49 -12.68
CA GLN A 495 0.44 -7.65 -11.82
C GLN A 495 -1.07 -7.96 -11.94
N GLU A 496 -1.50 -9.14 -11.47
CA GLU A 496 -2.93 -9.53 -11.55
C GLU A 496 -3.85 -8.73 -10.62
N PHE A 497 -3.30 -7.98 -9.66
CA PHE A 497 -4.05 -7.03 -8.86
C PHE A 497 -4.56 -5.80 -9.65
N MET A 498 -4.09 -5.61 -10.89
CA MET A 498 -4.53 -4.54 -11.80
C MET A 498 -5.81 -4.89 -12.58
N GLN A 499 -6.39 -6.06 -12.34
CA GLN A 499 -7.67 -6.43 -12.91
C GLN A 499 -8.82 -5.63 -12.24
N TYR A 500 -9.99 -5.50 -12.86
CA TYR A 500 -11.09 -4.63 -12.40
C TYR A 500 -11.60 -4.90 -10.98
N THR A 501 -11.59 -6.15 -10.54
CA THR A 501 -11.92 -6.61 -9.18
C THR A 501 -10.70 -6.78 -8.30
N GLY A 502 -9.50 -6.47 -8.80
CA GLY A 502 -8.25 -6.47 -8.05
C GLY A 502 -7.57 -7.82 -7.90
N CYS A 503 -7.89 -8.81 -8.75
CA CYS A 503 -7.30 -10.14 -8.68
C CYS A 503 -7.46 -10.98 -9.97
N PHE A 504 -6.68 -12.06 -10.04
CA PHE A 504 -6.65 -12.99 -11.17
C PHE A 504 -7.98 -13.73 -11.44
N LYS A 505 -8.84 -13.89 -10.42
CA LYS A 505 -10.00 -14.80 -10.46
C LYS A 505 -10.97 -14.50 -11.61
N GLU A 506 -11.01 -13.24 -12.05
CA GLU A 506 -11.81 -12.77 -13.17
C GLU A 506 -11.58 -13.53 -14.47
N ARG A 507 -10.37 -14.00 -14.75
CA ARG A 507 -10.10 -14.67 -16.02
C ARG A 507 -10.87 -15.98 -16.12
N GLY A 508 -10.77 -16.81 -15.07
CA GLY A 508 -11.55 -18.04 -14.95
C GLY A 508 -13.06 -17.80 -14.86
N VAL A 509 -13.49 -16.78 -14.13
CA VAL A 509 -14.91 -16.40 -14.03
C VAL A 509 -15.46 -15.99 -15.39
N ARG A 510 -14.81 -15.04 -16.07
CA ARG A 510 -15.23 -14.53 -17.37
C ARG A 510 -15.25 -15.63 -18.41
N ASN A 511 -14.23 -16.50 -18.41
CA ASN A 511 -14.19 -17.66 -19.28
C ASN A 511 -15.40 -18.59 -19.06
N THR A 512 -15.73 -18.86 -17.79
CA THR A 512 -16.84 -19.74 -17.43
C THR A 512 -18.19 -19.13 -17.82
N LEU A 513 -18.42 -17.85 -17.54
CA LEU A 513 -19.67 -17.16 -17.87
C LEU A 513 -19.92 -17.08 -19.38
N MET A 514 -18.87 -16.88 -20.18
CA MET A 514 -18.98 -16.83 -21.64
C MET A 514 -19.27 -18.19 -22.29
N LEU A 515 -19.10 -19.29 -21.55
CA LEU A 515 -19.42 -20.64 -22.01
C LEU A 515 -20.82 -21.10 -21.61
N LEU A 516 -21.58 -20.28 -20.88
CA LEU A 516 -22.97 -20.58 -20.55
C LEU A 516 -23.86 -20.44 -21.78
N ASN A 517 -24.79 -21.38 -21.94
CA ASN A 517 -25.86 -21.26 -22.92
C ASN A 517 -26.94 -20.26 -22.43
N GLU A 518 -27.88 -19.88 -23.31
CA GLU A 518 -28.90 -18.88 -22.97
C GLU A 518 -29.85 -19.31 -21.84
N GLU A 519 -30.15 -20.60 -21.73
CA GLU A 519 -30.96 -21.13 -20.62
C GLU A 519 -30.23 -20.96 -19.28
N GLN A 520 -28.94 -21.31 -19.24
CA GLN A 520 -28.09 -21.16 -18.06
C GLN A 520 -27.88 -19.70 -17.68
N LYS A 521 -27.72 -18.79 -18.66
CA LYS A 521 -27.62 -17.35 -18.38
C LYS A 521 -28.91 -16.80 -17.76
N ARG A 522 -30.07 -17.25 -18.22
CA ARG A 522 -31.38 -16.87 -17.65
C ARG A 522 -31.58 -17.43 -16.25
N ALA A 523 -31.21 -18.69 -16.02
CA ALA A 523 -31.28 -19.31 -14.70
C ALA A 523 -30.32 -18.62 -13.70
N GLY A 524 -29.16 -18.20 -14.18
CA GLY A 524 -28.16 -17.47 -13.41
C GLY A 524 -27.11 -18.39 -12.77
N VAL A 525 -26.19 -17.76 -12.04
CA VAL A 525 -25.03 -18.40 -11.40
C VAL A 525 -25.05 -18.24 -9.90
N ILE A 526 -24.47 -19.22 -9.20
CA ILE A 526 -24.34 -19.21 -7.75
C ILE A 526 -22.96 -19.71 -7.34
N ALA A 527 -22.37 -19.09 -6.33
CA ALA A 527 -21.13 -19.57 -5.73
C ALA A 527 -21.10 -19.29 -4.23
N ALA A 528 -20.40 -20.13 -3.47
CA ALA A 528 -20.06 -19.82 -2.09
C ALA A 528 -18.62 -19.29 -2.02
N SER A 529 -18.45 -18.05 -1.57
CA SER A 529 -17.12 -17.44 -1.47
C SER A 529 -17.12 -16.23 -0.54
N THR A 530 -16.18 -16.22 0.40
CA THR A 530 -15.84 -15.03 1.21
C THR A 530 -14.67 -14.26 0.64
N GLY A 531 -14.35 -14.41 -0.64
CA GLY A 531 -13.08 -13.92 -1.19
C GLY A 531 -13.17 -13.44 -2.63
N ASN A 532 -11.99 -13.37 -3.25
CA ASN A 532 -11.77 -12.83 -4.59
C ASN A 532 -12.67 -13.46 -5.67
N HIS A 533 -12.97 -14.75 -5.59
CA HIS A 533 -13.86 -15.41 -6.55
C HIS A 533 -15.29 -14.85 -6.53
N GLY A 534 -15.85 -14.62 -5.35
CA GLY A 534 -17.19 -14.04 -5.21
C GLY A 534 -17.27 -12.63 -5.80
N LEU A 535 -16.24 -11.81 -5.57
CA LEU A 535 -16.13 -10.46 -6.13
C LEU A 535 -16.08 -10.48 -7.66
N SER A 536 -15.22 -11.33 -8.23
CA SER A 536 -15.10 -11.49 -9.68
C SER A 536 -16.40 -11.99 -10.31
N LEU A 537 -17.07 -12.97 -9.68
CA LEU A 537 -18.34 -13.51 -10.17
C LEU A 537 -19.45 -12.47 -10.11
N ALA A 538 -19.55 -11.70 -9.02
CA ALA A 538 -20.51 -10.60 -8.90
C ALA A 538 -20.31 -9.56 -10.02
N TYR A 539 -19.09 -9.05 -10.18
CA TYR A 539 -18.76 -8.03 -11.17
C TYR A 539 -19.06 -8.47 -12.61
N HIS A 540 -18.51 -9.61 -13.03
CA HIS A 540 -18.65 -10.07 -14.42
C HIS A 540 -20.07 -10.54 -14.75
N SER A 541 -20.80 -11.11 -13.79
CA SER A 541 -22.20 -11.51 -14.02
C SER A 541 -23.07 -10.27 -14.25
N THR A 542 -22.90 -9.23 -13.44
CA THR A 542 -23.65 -7.97 -13.60
C THR A 542 -23.34 -7.29 -14.93
N LEU A 543 -22.06 -7.23 -15.35
CA LEU A 543 -21.69 -6.71 -16.67
C LEU A 543 -22.34 -7.49 -17.82
N MET A 544 -22.61 -8.78 -17.63
CA MET A 544 -23.24 -9.64 -18.63
C MET A 544 -24.77 -9.74 -18.48
N GLY A 545 -25.37 -9.07 -17.49
CA GLY A 545 -26.79 -9.19 -17.18
C GLY A 545 -27.22 -10.58 -16.69
N ILE A 546 -26.30 -11.36 -16.12
CA ILE A 546 -26.55 -12.71 -15.60
C ILE A 546 -26.93 -12.60 -14.12
N PRO A 547 -28.07 -13.16 -13.68
CA PRO A 547 -28.42 -13.20 -12.26
C PRO A 547 -27.35 -13.93 -11.45
N CYS A 548 -26.88 -13.32 -10.36
CA CYS A 548 -25.78 -13.84 -9.56
C CYS A 548 -26.16 -13.90 -8.07
N ILE A 549 -25.96 -15.07 -7.45
CA ILE A 549 -26.09 -15.27 -6.00
C ILE A 549 -24.72 -15.61 -5.43
N ILE A 550 -24.26 -14.84 -4.44
CA ILE A 550 -23.08 -15.20 -3.65
C ILE A 550 -23.52 -15.59 -2.24
N VAL A 551 -23.17 -16.81 -1.85
CA VAL A 551 -23.42 -17.33 -0.50
C VAL A 551 -22.16 -17.13 0.35
N MET A 552 -22.33 -16.55 1.54
CA MET A 552 -21.25 -16.32 2.49
C MET A 552 -21.66 -16.80 3.90
N PRO A 553 -20.71 -17.17 4.76
CA PRO A 553 -20.98 -17.37 6.19
C PRO A 553 -21.49 -16.09 6.84
N ILE A 554 -22.27 -16.22 7.92
CA ILE A 554 -22.85 -15.09 8.67
C ILE A 554 -21.76 -14.15 9.21
N GLN A 555 -20.59 -14.71 9.56
CA GLN A 555 -19.45 -13.97 10.09
C GLN A 555 -18.49 -13.45 9.01
N ALA A 556 -18.86 -13.52 7.72
CA ALA A 556 -17.99 -13.07 6.64
C ALA A 556 -17.60 -11.59 6.81
N PRO A 557 -16.35 -11.21 6.47
CA PRO A 557 -15.92 -9.83 6.59
C PRO A 557 -16.85 -8.88 5.82
N ILE A 558 -17.39 -7.88 6.52
CA ILE A 558 -18.50 -7.11 5.97
C ILE A 558 -18.05 -6.19 4.81
N THR A 559 -16.76 -5.84 4.78
CA THR A 559 -16.14 -5.16 3.63
C THR A 559 -16.29 -5.97 2.33
N LYS A 560 -16.22 -7.31 2.41
CA LYS A 560 -16.37 -8.21 1.26
C LYS A 560 -17.85 -8.39 0.87
N ILE A 561 -18.75 -8.42 1.85
CA ILE A 561 -20.22 -8.38 1.66
C ILE A 561 -20.59 -7.11 0.88
N SER A 562 -20.26 -5.93 1.41
CA SER A 562 -20.61 -4.64 0.81
C SER A 562 -20.07 -4.49 -0.63
N LYS A 563 -18.86 -4.99 -0.92
CA LYS A 563 -18.32 -4.97 -2.28
C LYS A 563 -19.13 -5.84 -3.25
N CYS A 564 -19.55 -7.04 -2.85
CA CYS A 564 -20.36 -7.90 -3.72
C CYS A 564 -21.75 -7.28 -3.99
N GLU A 565 -22.37 -6.67 -2.98
CA GLU A 565 -23.63 -5.93 -3.14
C GLU A 565 -23.49 -4.74 -4.08
N LYS A 566 -22.42 -3.95 -3.95
CA LYS A 566 -22.12 -2.83 -4.86
C LYS A 566 -21.94 -3.27 -6.30
N PHE A 567 -21.46 -4.50 -6.53
CA PHE A 567 -21.40 -5.10 -7.86
C PHE A 567 -22.73 -5.68 -8.33
N GLY A 568 -23.82 -5.61 -7.55
CA GLY A 568 -25.16 -6.01 -7.98
C GLY A 568 -25.49 -7.49 -7.76
N ALA A 569 -24.65 -8.25 -7.06
CA ALA A 569 -24.95 -9.64 -6.72
C ALA A 569 -25.94 -9.72 -5.55
N LYS A 570 -26.83 -10.71 -5.59
CA LYS A 570 -27.67 -11.06 -4.44
C LYS A 570 -26.84 -11.83 -3.42
N LEU A 571 -26.79 -11.34 -2.19
CA LEU A 571 -26.09 -12.04 -1.12
C LEU A 571 -27.03 -12.90 -0.28
N LEU A 572 -26.54 -14.08 0.11
CA LEU A 572 -27.16 -14.96 1.09
C LEU A 572 -26.14 -15.28 2.19
N LEU A 573 -26.45 -14.88 3.41
CA LEU A 573 -25.63 -15.21 4.58
C LEU A 573 -26.15 -16.49 5.21
N HIS A 574 -25.35 -17.56 5.21
CA HIS A 574 -25.74 -18.86 5.74
C HIS A 574 -24.55 -19.62 6.32
N GLY A 575 -24.77 -20.22 7.49
CA GLY A 575 -23.77 -21.02 8.19
C GLY A 575 -22.69 -20.21 8.92
N ASN A 576 -21.94 -20.90 9.77
CA ASN A 576 -20.85 -20.36 10.56
C ASN A 576 -19.51 -20.39 9.81
N ASN A 577 -19.39 -21.22 8.78
CA ASN A 577 -18.18 -21.40 7.99
C ASN A 577 -18.48 -21.57 6.49
N ILE A 578 -17.43 -21.49 5.68
CA ILE A 578 -17.55 -21.53 4.21
C ILE A 578 -18.05 -22.88 3.69
N ALA A 579 -17.84 -23.97 4.42
CA ALA A 579 -18.30 -25.30 4.01
C ALA A 579 -19.83 -25.40 4.12
N GLU A 580 -20.41 -24.91 5.21
CA GLU A 580 -21.87 -24.79 5.37
C GLU A 580 -22.48 -23.88 4.31
N ALA A 581 -21.90 -22.69 4.08
CA ALA A 581 -22.32 -21.78 3.02
C ALA A 581 -22.26 -22.44 1.62
N LYS A 582 -21.23 -23.26 1.36
CA LYS A 582 -21.09 -24.03 0.13
C LYS A 582 -22.20 -25.05 -0.05
N ARG A 583 -22.49 -25.86 0.98
CA ARG A 583 -23.57 -26.87 0.92
C ARG A 583 -24.92 -26.20 0.64
N PHE A 584 -25.24 -25.14 1.37
CA PHE A 584 -26.46 -24.37 1.16
C PHE A 584 -26.55 -23.78 -0.26
N GLY A 585 -25.46 -23.18 -0.76
CA GLY A 585 -25.40 -22.65 -2.12
C GLY A 585 -25.58 -23.73 -3.21
N MET A 586 -25.06 -24.94 -3.00
CA MET A 586 -25.28 -26.06 -3.92
C MET A 586 -26.73 -26.57 -3.91
N GLY A 587 -27.37 -26.59 -2.74
CA GLY A 587 -28.81 -26.89 -2.62
C GLY A 587 -29.67 -25.94 -3.45
N ILE A 588 -29.45 -24.63 -3.29
CA ILE A 588 -30.14 -23.59 -4.08
C ILE A 588 -29.84 -23.73 -5.58
N ALA A 589 -28.59 -24.05 -5.94
CA ALA A 589 -28.19 -24.26 -7.33
C ALA A 589 -29.05 -25.34 -7.98
N LYS A 590 -29.23 -26.47 -7.29
CA LYS A 590 -30.04 -27.60 -7.74
C LYS A 590 -31.52 -27.25 -7.82
N GLU A 591 -32.07 -26.64 -6.77
CA GLU A 591 -33.49 -26.26 -6.68
C GLU A 591 -33.89 -25.28 -7.80
N LYS A 592 -33.07 -24.24 -8.00
CA LYS A 592 -33.37 -23.16 -8.96
C LYS A 592 -32.76 -23.39 -10.35
N LYS A 593 -32.18 -24.57 -10.58
CA LYS A 593 -31.44 -24.92 -11.81
C LYS A 593 -30.36 -23.88 -12.17
N MET A 594 -29.78 -23.23 -11.17
CA MET A 594 -28.70 -22.28 -11.35
C MET A 594 -27.38 -23.00 -11.52
N ARG A 595 -26.45 -22.38 -12.24
CA ARG A 595 -25.11 -22.94 -12.41
C ARG A 595 -24.24 -22.65 -11.19
N TYR A 596 -23.81 -23.69 -10.47
CA TYR A 596 -22.79 -23.53 -9.43
C TYR A 596 -21.42 -23.29 -10.07
N VAL A 597 -20.73 -22.21 -9.67
CA VAL A 597 -19.40 -21.85 -10.20
C VAL A 597 -18.35 -22.00 -9.11
N ASN A 598 -17.68 -23.15 -9.11
CA ASN A 598 -16.60 -23.45 -8.18
C ASN A 598 -15.38 -22.54 -8.43
N GLY A 599 -14.85 -21.93 -7.36
CA GLY A 599 -13.83 -20.89 -7.46
C GLY A 599 -12.40 -21.37 -7.71
N TYR A 600 -12.15 -22.67 -7.70
CA TYR A 600 -10.83 -23.20 -8.04
C TYR A 600 -10.91 -24.54 -8.78
N ASP A 601 -11.79 -25.46 -8.40
CA ASP A 601 -11.81 -26.78 -9.01
C ASP A 601 -12.87 -26.86 -10.12
N HIS A 602 -12.68 -26.06 -11.17
CA HIS A 602 -13.54 -26.09 -12.36
C HIS A 602 -12.66 -25.95 -13.62
N PRO A 603 -12.80 -26.83 -14.63
CA PRO A 603 -11.97 -26.81 -15.84
C PRO A 603 -11.92 -25.44 -16.52
N ASN A 604 -13.09 -24.86 -16.84
CA ASN A 604 -13.17 -23.51 -17.43
C ASN A 604 -12.51 -22.43 -16.55
N VAL A 605 -12.53 -22.57 -15.22
CA VAL A 605 -11.85 -21.62 -14.34
C VAL A 605 -10.34 -21.78 -14.50
N ILE A 606 -9.82 -23.00 -14.43
CA ILE A 606 -8.39 -23.31 -14.59
C ILE A 606 -7.87 -22.84 -15.95
N GLU A 607 -8.63 -23.12 -17.02
CA GLU A 607 -8.32 -22.69 -18.39
C GLU A 607 -8.19 -21.16 -18.49
N GLY A 608 -9.15 -20.42 -17.92
CA GLY A 608 -9.11 -18.97 -17.87
C GLY A 608 -7.93 -18.45 -17.04
N GLN A 609 -7.59 -19.08 -15.91
CA GLN A 609 -6.40 -18.66 -15.15
C GLN A 609 -5.10 -18.96 -15.91
N GLY A 610 -5.08 -20.01 -16.74
CA GLY A 610 -3.91 -20.38 -17.53
C GLY A 610 -3.51 -19.36 -18.59
N THR A 611 -4.42 -18.46 -18.99
CA THR A 611 -4.10 -17.40 -19.96
C THR A 611 -3.00 -16.47 -19.43
N ILE A 612 -2.84 -16.38 -18.11
CA ILE A 612 -1.72 -15.66 -17.47
C ILE A 612 -0.39 -16.25 -17.92
N GLY A 613 -0.28 -17.58 -18.02
CA GLY A 613 0.94 -18.24 -18.48
C GLY A 613 1.29 -17.89 -19.93
N ILE A 614 0.29 -17.76 -20.80
CA ILE A 614 0.48 -17.28 -22.18
C ILE A 614 1.02 -15.85 -22.16
N GLU A 615 0.36 -14.95 -21.42
CA GLU A 615 0.79 -13.55 -21.34
C GLU A 615 2.20 -13.39 -20.77
N ILE A 616 2.59 -14.21 -19.78
CA ILE A 616 3.95 -14.21 -19.23
C ILE A 616 4.97 -14.55 -20.31
N MET A 617 4.73 -15.62 -21.10
CA MET A 617 5.64 -16.05 -22.16
C MET A 617 5.71 -15.03 -23.31
N GLU A 618 4.62 -14.30 -23.57
CA GLU A 618 4.60 -13.22 -24.57
C GLU A 618 5.34 -11.96 -24.11
N GLN A 619 5.18 -11.58 -22.84
CA GLN A 619 5.69 -10.31 -22.30
C GLN A 619 7.16 -10.40 -21.85
N VAL A 620 7.61 -11.57 -21.42
CA VAL A 620 8.98 -11.78 -20.94
C VAL A 620 9.64 -12.85 -21.79
N GLN A 621 10.53 -12.44 -22.70
CA GLN A 621 11.26 -13.38 -23.53
C GLN A 621 12.33 -14.11 -22.72
N GLY A 622 12.34 -15.44 -22.83
CA GLY A 622 13.37 -16.28 -22.23
C GLY A 622 13.19 -16.50 -20.72
N VAL A 623 11.97 -16.48 -20.18
CA VAL A 623 11.70 -16.79 -18.76
C VAL A 623 12.32 -18.11 -18.36
N ASP A 624 13.08 -18.13 -17.28
CA ASP A 624 13.70 -19.34 -16.75
C ASP A 624 12.87 -19.97 -15.63
N ALA A 625 12.19 -19.14 -14.83
CA ALA A 625 11.35 -19.61 -13.73
C ALA A 625 10.08 -18.77 -13.54
N VAL A 626 8.97 -19.41 -13.19
CA VAL A 626 7.70 -18.78 -12.80
C VAL A 626 7.30 -19.22 -11.40
N LEU A 627 7.15 -18.26 -10.49
CA LEU A 627 6.75 -18.46 -9.10
C LEU A 627 5.27 -18.13 -8.96
N VAL A 628 4.46 -19.11 -8.55
CA VAL A 628 3.01 -19.00 -8.52
C VAL A 628 2.46 -19.31 -7.12
N PRO A 629 1.59 -18.47 -6.55
CA PRO A 629 0.89 -18.79 -5.31
C PRO A 629 -0.01 -20.03 -5.44
N VAL A 630 -0.01 -20.88 -4.41
CA VAL A 630 -0.79 -22.12 -4.39
C VAL A 630 -1.65 -22.20 -3.14
N GLY A 631 -2.96 -22.08 -3.33
CA GLY A 631 -3.99 -22.55 -2.40
C GLY A 631 -4.62 -23.84 -2.94
N GLY A 632 -5.83 -23.71 -3.50
CA GLY A 632 -6.53 -24.83 -4.13
C GLY A 632 -5.93 -25.34 -5.45
N GLY A 633 -4.93 -24.66 -6.02
CA GLY A 633 -4.13 -25.15 -7.16
C GLY A 633 -4.54 -24.66 -8.55
N SER A 634 -5.66 -23.97 -8.72
CA SER A 634 -6.17 -23.57 -10.05
C SER A 634 -5.25 -22.66 -10.85
N LEU A 635 -4.75 -21.60 -10.20
CA LEU A 635 -3.82 -20.65 -10.80
C LEU A 635 -2.53 -21.34 -11.26
N ALA A 636 -1.90 -22.08 -10.35
CA ALA A 636 -0.68 -22.83 -10.63
C ALA A 636 -0.89 -23.87 -11.71
N CYS A 637 -2.01 -24.59 -11.71
CA CYS A 637 -2.33 -25.59 -12.73
C CYS A 637 -2.42 -24.95 -14.12
N GLY A 638 -3.22 -23.89 -14.27
CA GLY A 638 -3.37 -23.22 -15.55
C GLY A 638 -2.05 -22.65 -16.08
N ILE A 639 -1.30 -21.96 -15.21
CA ILE A 639 0.00 -21.38 -15.57
C ILE A 639 1.00 -22.48 -15.93
N ALA A 640 1.11 -23.55 -15.13
CA ALA A 640 2.06 -24.62 -15.39
C ALA A 640 1.80 -25.31 -16.73
N VAL A 641 0.54 -25.59 -17.08
CA VAL A 641 0.16 -26.16 -18.39
C VAL A 641 0.62 -25.23 -19.53
N ALA A 642 0.34 -23.93 -19.42
CA ALA A 642 0.70 -22.97 -20.47
C ALA A 642 2.22 -22.80 -20.61
N VAL A 643 2.93 -22.64 -19.48
CA VAL A 643 4.37 -22.42 -19.45
C VAL A 643 5.11 -23.67 -19.93
N LYS A 644 4.78 -24.86 -19.42
CA LYS A 644 5.46 -26.11 -19.83
C LYS A 644 5.17 -26.49 -21.29
N HIS A 645 4.04 -26.09 -21.84
CA HIS A 645 3.77 -26.27 -23.27
C HIS A 645 4.64 -25.35 -24.14
N LEU A 646 4.73 -24.07 -23.77
CA LEU A 646 5.43 -23.05 -24.57
C LEU A 646 6.96 -23.09 -24.38
N LYS A 647 7.44 -23.42 -23.18
CA LYS A 647 8.85 -23.56 -22.83
C LYS A 647 9.01 -24.69 -21.80
N PRO A 648 9.16 -25.95 -22.24
CA PRO A 648 9.26 -27.12 -21.37
C PRO A 648 10.35 -27.02 -20.29
N ASP A 649 11.48 -26.39 -20.62
CA ASP A 649 12.63 -26.21 -19.73
C ASP A 649 12.43 -25.11 -18.67
N ALA A 650 11.40 -24.27 -18.79
CA ALA A 650 11.12 -23.26 -17.77
C ALA A 650 10.63 -23.92 -16.47
N GLU A 651 11.21 -23.53 -15.35
CA GLU A 651 10.85 -24.05 -14.04
C GLU A 651 9.57 -23.37 -13.52
N VAL A 652 8.63 -24.13 -12.96
CA VAL A 652 7.41 -23.63 -12.34
C VAL A 652 7.39 -24.02 -10.87
N TYR A 653 7.44 -23.01 -10.01
CA TYR A 653 7.52 -23.14 -8.56
C TYR A 653 6.18 -22.77 -7.92
N GLY A 654 5.61 -23.70 -7.15
CA GLY A 654 4.41 -23.44 -6.36
C GLY A 654 4.76 -22.94 -4.98
N ILE A 655 4.22 -21.79 -4.58
CA ILE A 655 4.55 -21.14 -3.32
C ILE A 655 3.33 -21.10 -2.40
N CYS A 656 3.48 -21.54 -1.15
CA CYS A 656 2.44 -21.47 -0.12
C CYS A 656 3.02 -21.09 1.24
N THR A 657 2.18 -20.85 2.24
CA THR A 657 2.63 -20.54 3.61
C THR A 657 2.65 -21.80 4.48
N GLU A 658 3.44 -21.79 5.56
CA GLU A 658 3.50 -22.90 6.52
C GLU A 658 2.15 -23.18 7.21
N LYS A 659 1.25 -22.20 7.20
CA LYS A 659 -0.10 -22.28 7.77
C LYS A 659 -1.17 -22.73 6.76
N ALA A 660 -0.84 -22.73 5.47
CA ALA A 660 -1.76 -23.03 4.39
C ALA A 660 -1.04 -23.81 3.26
N CYS A 661 -0.64 -25.05 3.56
CA CYS A 661 0.21 -25.89 2.71
C CYS A 661 -0.46 -27.19 2.21
N SER A 662 -1.78 -27.19 2.01
CA SER A 662 -2.55 -28.41 1.66
C SER A 662 -2.04 -29.11 0.40
N MET A 663 -1.58 -28.37 -0.61
CA MET A 663 -0.98 -28.95 -1.82
C MET A 663 0.35 -29.65 -1.55
N VAL A 664 1.17 -29.13 -0.64
CA VAL A 664 2.46 -29.75 -0.26
C VAL A 664 2.21 -31.10 0.39
N GLU A 665 1.31 -31.12 1.36
CA GLU A 665 0.95 -32.35 2.08
C GLU A 665 0.29 -33.37 1.15
N ALA A 666 -0.58 -32.92 0.25
CA ALA A 666 -1.23 -33.79 -0.72
C ALA A 666 -0.22 -34.42 -1.71
N LEU A 667 0.71 -33.63 -2.26
CA LEU A 667 1.74 -34.13 -3.18
C LEU A 667 2.72 -35.07 -2.46
N LYS A 668 3.10 -34.75 -1.22
CA LYS A 668 4.01 -35.57 -0.41
C LYS A 668 3.42 -36.95 -0.09
N LYS A 669 2.13 -37.02 0.24
CA LYS A 669 1.42 -38.28 0.50
C LYS A 669 0.89 -38.95 -0.78
N ASN A 670 0.98 -38.26 -1.91
CA ASN A 670 0.37 -38.65 -3.17
C ASN A 670 -1.15 -38.95 -3.04
N GLU A 671 -1.83 -38.19 -2.18
CA GLU A 671 -3.23 -38.37 -1.82
C GLU A 671 -3.87 -37.02 -1.49
N ARG A 672 -5.14 -36.81 -1.87
CA ARG A 672 -5.88 -35.61 -1.47
C ARG A 672 -6.33 -35.74 -0.03
N ILE A 673 -5.69 -34.98 0.86
CA ILE A 673 -6.02 -34.95 2.28
C ILE A 673 -6.54 -33.58 2.70
N ALA A 674 -7.50 -33.58 3.63
CA ALA A 674 -7.92 -32.37 4.32
C ALA A 674 -6.94 -32.07 5.47
N ILE A 675 -6.48 -30.83 5.57
CA ILE A 675 -5.64 -30.34 6.67
C ILE A 675 -6.36 -29.25 7.47
N THR A 676 -5.99 -29.11 8.73
CA THR A 676 -6.37 -27.94 9.52
C THR A 676 -5.61 -26.72 9.02
N ILE A 677 -6.31 -25.60 8.86
CA ILE A 677 -5.72 -24.32 8.42
C ILE A 677 -5.69 -23.36 9.61
N ASP A 678 -4.50 -22.84 9.90
CA ASP A 678 -4.32 -21.79 10.90
C ASP A 678 -4.61 -20.41 10.31
N SER A 679 -4.87 -19.42 11.18
CA SER A 679 -5.03 -18.03 10.74
C SER A 679 -3.73 -17.49 10.10
N THR A 680 -3.85 -17.04 8.86
CA THR A 680 -2.76 -16.57 8.00
C THR A 680 -3.10 -15.23 7.37
N ILE A 681 -2.09 -14.39 7.14
CA ILE A 681 -2.21 -13.14 6.36
C ILE A 681 -2.50 -13.47 4.87
N ALA A 682 -2.12 -14.65 4.40
CA ALA A 682 -2.41 -15.16 3.06
C ALA A 682 -3.76 -15.91 3.00
N ASP A 683 -4.85 -15.24 3.37
CA ASP A 683 -6.20 -15.82 3.43
C ASP A 683 -6.65 -16.46 2.12
N GLY A 684 -6.25 -15.91 0.97
CA GLY A 684 -6.53 -16.47 -0.36
C GLY A 684 -5.91 -17.86 -0.61
N LEU A 685 -4.92 -18.28 0.19
CA LEU A 685 -4.28 -19.60 0.10
C LEU A 685 -4.85 -20.61 1.10
N ALA A 686 -5.69 -20.17 2.05
CA ALA A 686 -6.25 -20.94 3.15
C ALA A 686 -7.29 -21.98 2.68
N VAL A 687 -6.85 -22.97 1.91
CA VAL A 687 -7.66 -24.07 1.37
C VAL A 687 -7.29 -25.35 2.10
N ASN A 688 -8.25 -25.94 2.82
CA ASN A 688 -8.03 -27.14 3.63
C ASN A 688 -7.84 -28.42 2.79
N MET A 689 -8.45 -28.49 1.61
CA MET A 689 -8.36 -29.64 0.71
C MET A 689 -8.24 -29.18 -0.74
N VAL A 690 -7.22 -29.67 -1.44
CA VAL A 690 -6.94 -29.31 -2.83
C VAL A 690 -8.02 -29.81 -3.79
N GLY A 691 -8.16 -29.13 -4.94
CA GLY A 691 -9.09 -29.56 -5.99
C GLY A 691 -8.69 -30.90 -6.61
N VAL A 692 -9.69 -31.67 -7.05
CA VAL A 692 -9.56 -32.90 -7.82
C VAL A 692 -8.74 -32.63 -9.08
N ASN A 693 -9.23 -31.76 -9.97
CA ASN A 693 -8.62 -31.54 -11.27
C ASN A 693 -7.22 -30.95 -11.11
N THR A 694 -7.08 -30.00 -10.19
CA THR A 694 -5.81 -29.32 -9.92
C THR A 694 -4.74 -30.27 -9.39
N PHE A 695 -5.07 -31.20 -8.50
CA PHE A 695 -4.11 -32.13 -7.90
C PHE A 695 -3.51 -33.07 -8.96
N TYR A 696 -4.36 -33.69 -9.78
CA TYR A 696 -3.91 -34.64 -10.81
C TYR A 696 -3.16 -33.96 -11.95
N ASN A 697 -3.57 -32.75 -12.36
CA ASN A 697 -2.89 -32.03 -13.43
C ASN A 697 -1.54 -31.42 -12.99
N LEU A 698 -1.42 -30.98 -11.73
CA LEU A 698 -0.16 -30.41 -11.24
C LEU A 698 0.96 -31.44 -11.07
N LYS A 699 0.62 -32.71 -10.87
CA LYS A 699 1.58 -33.80 -10.73
C LYS A 699 2.41 -33.94 -12.01
N GLY A 700 3.70 -33.62 -11.92
CA GLY A 700 4.63 -33.66 -13.05
C GLY A 700 4.71 -32.37 -13.88
N LEU A 701 3.90 -31.35 -13.59
CA LEU A 701 4.01 -30.02 -14.21
C LEU A 701 4.69 -29.00 -13.30
N ILE A 702 4.58 -29.17 -11.98
CA ILE A 702 5.24 -28.31 -11.01
C ILE A 702 6.60 -28.90 -10.64
N ASP A 703 7.67 -28.10 -10.75
CA ASP A 703 9.02 -28.58 -10.50
C ASP A 703 9.30 -28.69 -9.00
N LYS A 704 8.79 -27.73 -8.21
CA LYS A 704 8.92 -27.77 -6.75
C LYS A 704 7.87 -26.93 -6.04
N MET A 705 7.40 -27.45 -4.91
CA MET A 705 6.65 -26.67 -3.94
C MET A 705 7.58 -26.03 -2.89
N VAL A 706 7.35 -24.77 -2.56
CA VAL A 706 8.13 -24.00 -1.59
C VAL A 706 7.20 -23.42 -0.53
N VAL A 707 7.58 -23.59 0.73
CA VAL A 707 6.84 -23.11 1.90
C VAL A 707 7.56 -21.89 2.48
N VAL A 708 6.82 -20.81 2.72
CA VAL A 708 7.34 -19.60 3.38
C VAL A 708 6.69 -19.38 4.75
N LYS A 709 7.45 -18.76 5.66
CA LYS A 709 6.96 -18.35 6.97
C LYS A 709 6.14 -17.07 6.88
N GLU A 710 5.16 -16.90 7.75
CA GLU A 710 4.29 -15.71 7.80
C GLU A 710 5.06 -14.40 7.94
N ASP A 711 6.14 -14.38 8.73
CA ASP A 711 6.93 -13.16 8.94
C ASP A 711 7.58 -12.68 7.63
N TRP A 712 7.98 -13.59 6.75
CA TRP A 712 8.50 -13.24 5.43
C TRP A 712 7.41 -12.70 4.51
N VAL A 713 6.17 -13.19 4.65
CA VAL A 713 5.01 -12.63 3.92
C VAL A 713 4.76 -11.19 4.36
N ALA A 714 4.80 -10.90 5.68
CA ALA A 714 4.66 -9.55 6.20
C ALA A 714 5.77 -8.60 5.70
N ARG A 715 7.03 -9.06 5.71
CA ARG A 715 8.17 -8.32 5.14
C ARG A 715 7.98 -8.06 3.64
N ALA A 716 7.52 -9.06 2.89
CA ALA A 716 7.29 -8.91 1.46
C ALA A 716 6.18 -7.90 1.15
N ILE A 717 5.07 -7.89 1.92
CA ILE A 717 4.02 -6.87 1.79
C ILE A 717 4.61 -5.48 2.02
N MET A 718 5.34 -5.29 3.12
CA MET A 718 5.97 -4.00 3.43
C MET A 718 6.95 -3.57 2.33
N HIS A 719 7.76 -4.50 1.82
CA HIS A 719 8.72 -4.23 0.77
C HIS A 719 8.06 -3.82 -0.55
N VAL A 720 6.97 -4.49 -0.95
CA VAL A 720 6.19 -4.11 -2.13
C VAL A 720 5.56 -2.72 -1.97
N VAL A 721 5.12 -2.38 -0.76
CA VAL A 721 4.59 -1.04 -0.45
C VAL A 721 5.66 0.04 -0.55
N GLU A 722 6.84 -0.18 0.04
CA GLU A 722 7.92 0.82 0.07
C GLU A 722 8.64 0.98 -1.28
N GLU A 723 8.97 -0.13 -1.94
CA GLU A 723 9.79 -0.11 -3.16
C GLU A 723 8.96 -0.17 -4.44
N GLU A 724 7.96 -1.04 -4.52
CA GLU A 724 7.18 -1.18 -5.76
C GLU A 724 5.98 -0.22 -5.79
N ARG A 725 5.65 0.40 -4.65
CA ARG A 725 4.53 1.35 -4.46
C ARG A 725 3.16 0.78 -4.83
N PHE A 726 3.00 -0.52 -4.60
CA PHE A 726 1.73 -1.23 -4.80
C PHE A 726 1.22 -1.87 -3.51
N VAL A 727 -0.07 -2.18 -3.50
CA VAL A 727 -0.71 -2.95 -2.44
C VAL A 727 -1.04 -4.35 -2.95
N VAL A 728 -0.48 -5.35 -2.26
CA VAL A 728 -0.71 -6.77 -2.56
C VAL A 728 -1.29 -7.49 -1.35
N GLU A 729 -2.10 -8.52 -1.60
CA GLU A 729 -2.59 -9.39 -0.53
C GLU A 729 -1.53 -10.42 -0.12
N GLY A 730 -1.69 -11.03 1.06
CA GLY A 730 -0.71 -12.00 1.58
C GLY A 730 -0.45 -13.17 0.63
N GLY A 731 -1.49 -13.64 -0.07
CA GLY A 731 -1.38 -14.69 -1.07
C GLY A 731 -0.53 -14.30 -2.28
N ALA A 732 -0.53 -13.03 -2.70
CA ALA A 732 0.34 -12.54 -3.77
C ALA A 732 1.79 -12.35 -3.28
N ALA A 733 1.95 -11.85 -2.05
CA ALA A 733 3.24 -11.55 -1.46
C ALA A 733 4.13 -12.79 -1.21
N VAL A 734 3.56 -14.01 -1.15
CA VAL A 734 4.36 -15.23 -0.90
C VAL A 734 5.47 -15.46 -1.93
N THR A 735 5.26 -15.06 -3.19
CA THR A 735 6.26 -15.22 -4.26
C THR A 735 7.48 -14.35 -4.01
N ILE A 736 7.27 -13.08 -3.67
CA ILE A 736 8.34 -12.15 -3.29
C ILE A 736 8.99 -12.58 -1.97
N ALA A 737 8.18 -13.00 -0.99
CA ALA A 737 8.66 -13.50 0.30
C ALA A 737 9.64 -14.66 0.14
N SER A 738 9.36 -15.58 -0.79
CA SER A 738 10.22 -16.74 -1.05
C SER A 738 11.59 -16.36 -1.64
N ILE A 739 11.65 -15.32 -2.49
CA ILE A 739 12.91 -14.78 -3.00
C ILE A 739 13.67 -14.04 -1.88
N MET A 740 12.99 -13.14 -1.16
CA MET A 740 13.61 -12.36 -0.08
C MET A 740 14.14 -13.26 1.05
N ALA A 741 13.48 -14.39 1.30
CA ALA A 741 13.91 -15.42 2.24
C ALA A 741 15.16 -16.20 1.79
N GLY A 742 15.66 -15.96 0.57
CA GLY A 742 16.85 -16.63 0.02
C GLY A 742 16.62 -18.08 -0.39
N LEU A 743 15.37 -18.48 -0.68
CA LEU A 743 15.01 -19.87 -0.98
C LEU A 743 15.37 -20.31 -2.41
N PHE A 744 15.86 -19.38 -3.25
CA PHE A 744 16.17 -19.59 -4.66
C PHE A 744 17.61 -19.19 -5.06
N PRO A 745 18.65 -19.74 -4.41
CA PRO A 745 20.03 -19.44 -4.79
C PRO A 745 20.34 -19.86 -6.24
N ASN A 746 19.64 -20.87 -6.77
CA ASN A 746 19.76 -21.39 -8.13
C ASN A 746 19.19 -20.45 -9.21
N LEU A 747 18.43 -19.41 -8.83
CA LEU A 747 17.82 -18.47 -9.77
C LEU A 747 18.62 -17.17 -9.95
N LYS A 748 19.79 -17.04 -9.32
CA LYS A 748 20.68 -15.88 -9.55
C LYS A 748 21.09 -15.81 -11.02
N GLY A 749 21.05 -14.60 -11.59
CA GLY A 749 21.32 -14.33 -13.00
C GLY A 749 20.23 -14.79 -13.97
N LYS A 750 19.14 -15.40 -13.47
CA LYS A 750 18.03 -15.90 -14.30
C LYS A 750 16.88 -14.89 -14.38
N LYS A 751 16.04 -15.05 -15.40
CA LYS A 751 14.78 -14.33 -15.56
C LYS A 751 13.66 -15.04 -14.82
N VAL A 752 13.15 -14.38 -13.78
CA VAL A 752 12.18 -14.95 -12.84
C VAL A 752 10.90 -14.14 -12.85
N VAL A 753 9.76 -14.79 -12.97
CA VAL A 753 8.45 -14.13 -12.95
C VAL A 753 7.72 -14.46 -11.64
N CYS A 754 7.40 -13.44 -10.85
CA CYS A 754 6.57 -13.54 -9.66
C CYS A 754 5.12 -13.17 -10.00
N VAL A 755 4.19 -14.10 -9.77
CA VAL A 755 2.77 -13.85 -10.00
C VAL A 755 2.14 -13.17 -8.78
N LEU A 756 1.82 -11.88 -8.92
CA LEU A 756 1.15 -11.09 -7.90
C LEU A 756 -0.36 -11.24 -8.06
N SER A 757 -0.89 -12.34 -7.53
CA SER A 757 -2.25 -12.83 -7.80
C SER A 757 -3.39 -11.87 -7.46
N GLY A 758 -3.24 -10.97 -6.49
CA GLY A 758 -4.30 -10.04 -6.08
C GLY A 758 -3.84 -8.98 -5.09
N GLY A 759 -4.69 -7.96 -4.91
CA GLY A 759 -4.45 -6.79 -4.05
C GLY A 759 -5.60 -6.49 -3.08
N ASN A 760 -6.50 -7.45 -2.84
CA ASN A 760 -7.69 -7.25 -2.02
C ASN A 760 -7.43 -7.56 -0.54
N ILE A 761 -6.51 -6.81 0.05
CA ILE A 761 -6.22 -6.86 1.48
C ILE A 761 -7.15 -5.90 2.26
N ASP A 762 -7.61 -6.34 3.43
CA ASP A 762 -8.29 -5.44 4.36
C ASP A 762 -7.29 -4.40 4.90
N THR A 763 -7.70 -3.14 4.94
CA THR A 763 -6.83 -2.02 5.32
C THR A 763 -6.20 -2.20 6.71
N THR A 764 -6.89 -2.84 7.64
CA THR A 764 -6.34 -3.08 8.99
C THR A 764 -5.44 -4.30 9.06
N ILE A 765 -5.67 -5.30 8.21
CA ILE A 765 -4.71 -6.38 8.00
C ILE A 765 -3.43 -5.83 7.35
N LEU A 766 -3.56 -4.93 6.37
CA LEU A 766 -2.42 -4.24 5.76
C LEU A 766 -1.61 -3.47 6.81
N ALA A 767 -2.25 -2.61 7.61
CA ALA A 767 -1.57 -1.87 8.67
C ALA A 767 -0.84 -2.79 9.66
N ARG A 768 -1.47 -3.89 10.09
CA ARG A 768 -0.82 -4.89 10.96
C ARG A 768 0.32 -5.64 10.27
N ALA A 769 0.20 -5.95 8.98
CA ALA A 769 1.26 -6.59 8.21
C ALA A 769 2.47 -5.67 8.08
N LEU A 770 2.26 -4.36 7.87
CA LEU A 770 3.31 -3.35 7.87
C LEU A 770 4.03 -3.28 9.23
N GLU A 771 3.29 -3.22 10.33
CA GLU A 771 3.88 -3.23 11.69
C GLU A 771 4.69 -4.49 11.97
N ARG A 772 4.17 -5.66 11.57
CA ARG A 772 4.89 -6.93 11.69
C ARG A 772 6.15 -6.95 10.83
N GLY A 773 6.08 -6.43 9.61
CA GLY A 773 7.23 -6.26 8.72
C GLY A 773 8.32 -5.40 9.36
N MET A 774 7.93 -4.24 9.91
CA MET A 774 8.84 -3.34 10.62
C MET A 774 9.48 -4.01 11.84
N ALA A 775 8.70 -4.73 12.65
CA ALA A 775 9.23 -5.45 13.80
C ALA A 775 10.23 -6.54 13.37
N ALA A 776 9.93 -7.25 12.29
CA ALA A 776 10.79 -8.31 11.77
C ALA A 776 12.12 -7.77 11.18
N GLU A 777 12.11 -6.56 10.62
CA GLU A 777 13.32 -5.83 10.19
C GLU A 777 14.04 -5.10 11.34
N GLY A 778 13.54 -5.23 12.56
CA GLY A 778 14.10 -4.58 13.73
C GLY A 778 13.97 -3.06 13.68
N ARG A 779 12.99 -2.52 12.93
CA ARG A 779 12.61 -1.09 12.87
C ARG A 779 11.57 -0.74 13.93
N LEU A 780 10.92 -1.74 14.52
CA LEU A 780 10.02 -1.58 15.66
C LEU A 780 10.45 -2.53 16.76
N VAL A 781 10.80 -1.99 17.93
CA VAL A 781 11.27 -2.77 19.07
C VAL A 781 10.34 -2.56 20.26
N LYS A 782 10.06 -3.66 20.95
CA LYS A 782 9.35 -3.66 22.23
C LYS A 782 10.32 -4.08 23.31
N PHE A 783 10.36 -3.37 24.42
CA PHE A 783 11.18 -3.73 25.57
C PHE A 783 10.56 -3.25 26.87
N LYS A 784 11.10 -3.74 27.98
CA LYS A 784 10.79 -3.27 29.31
C LYS A 784 12.04 -2.70 29.94
N VAL A 785 11.89 -1.63 30.70
CA VAL A 785 12.99 -1.02 31.46
C VAL A 785 12.47 -0.50 32.78
N THR A 786 13.20 -0.75 33.87
CA THR A 786 12.86 -0.19 35.17
C THR A 786 13.59 1.13 35.35
N VAL A 787 12.82 2.17 35.63
CA VAL A 787 13.32 3.51 35.98
C VAL A 787 12.98 3.83 37.43
N THR A 788 13.70 4.78 38.02
CA THR A 788 13.32 5.33 39.33
C THR A 788 12.02 6.11 39.21
N ASP A 789 11.04 5.81 40.06
CA ASP A 789 9.72 6.46 40.10
C ASP A 789 9.80 7.77 40.91
N ARG A 790 10.62 8.69 40.41
CA ARG A 790 10.81 10.05 40.92
C ARG A 790 10.65 11.06 39.78
N PRO A 791 10.41 12.34 40.07
CA PRO A 791 10.42 13.38 39.06
C PRO A 791 11.70 13.30 38.20
N GLY A 792 11.52 13.19 36.88
CA GLY A 792 12.62 13.08 35.91
C GLY A 792 13.08 11.66 35.56
N GLY A 793 12.64 10.61 36.27
CA GLY A 793 13.09 9.23 35.98
C GLY A 793 12.78 8.74 34.56
N MET A 794 11.61 9.09 34.03
CA MET A 794 11.26 8.81 32.63
C MET A 794 11.98 9.73 31.64
N ALA A 795 12.34 10.96 32.06
CA ALA A 795 13.03 11.92 31.20
C ALA A 795 14.43 11.44 30.83
N GLU A 796 15.10 10.69 31.71
CA GLU A 796 16.40 10.08 31.44
C GLU A 796 16.33 9.08 30.27
N LEU A 797 15.33 8.18 30.29
CA LEU A 797 15.09 7.23 29.19
C LEU A 797 14.76 7.96 27.89
N CYS A 798 13.82 8.91 27.94
CA CYS A 798 13.42 9.67 26.76
C CYS A 798 14.57 10.50 26.17
N GLY A 799 15.41 11.11 27.01
CA GLY A 799 16.58 11.88 26.59
C GLY A 799 17.64 11.01 25.92
N MET A 800 17.92 9.83 26.48
CA MET A 800 18.82 8.85 25.87
C MET A 800 18.30 8.40 24.50
N MET A 801 17.02 8.04 24.39
CA MET A 801 16.41 7.64 23.12
C MET A 801 16.44 8.77 22.08
N ALA A 802 16.14 10.01 22.49
CA ALA A 802 16.18 11.18 21.61
C ALA A 802 17.60 11.42 21.06
N ASN A 803 18.64 11.29 21.89
CA ASN A 803 20.03 11.46 21.47
C ASN A 803 20.49 10.38 20.47
N LEU A 804 19.93 9.17 20.54
CA LEU A 804 20.17 8.12 19.56
C LEU A 804 19.35 8.29 18.27
N GLY A 805 18.36 9.19 18.27
CA GLY A 805 17.41 9.31 17.16
C GLY A 805 16.39 8.17 17.13
N VAL A 806 16.04 7.63 18.30
CA VAL A 806 14.98 6.62 18.48
C VAL A 806 13.66 7.33 18.77
N THR A 807 12.60 6.98 18.03
CA THR A 807 11.28 7.57 18.24
C THR A 807 10.47 6.72 19.20
N LEU A 808 9.98 7.33 20.28
CA LEU A 808 9.09 6.66 21.24
C LEU A 808 7.67 6.57 20.67
N ARG A 809 7.16 5.36 20.51
CA ARG A 809 5.80 5.11 20.00
C ARG A 809 4.79 4.93 21.12
N ASP A 810 5.14 4.14 22.12
CA ASP A 810 4.28 3.88 23.28
C ASP A 810 5.15 3.65 24.53
N CYS A 811 4.63 4.07 25.69
CA CYS A 811 5.28 3.88 26.98
C CYS A 811 4.21 3.71 28.05
N ILE A 812 4.09 2.49 28.57
CA ILE A 812 3.08 2.14 29.58
C ILE A 812 3.80 1.87 30.90
N PRO A 813 3.61 2.72 31.92
CA PRO A 813 4.19 2.50 33.25
C PRO A 813 3.41 1.43 34.04
N GLU A 814 4.14 0.55 34.71
CA GLU A 814 3.62 -0.47 35.64
C GLU A 814 4.33 -0.32 36.99
N ARG A 815 3.55 -0.20 38.06
CA ARG A 815 4.04 -0.01 39.45
C ARG A 815 3.72 -1.17 40.38
N ALA A 816 2.63 -1.89 40.12
CA ALA A 816 2.12 -2.93 41.01
C ALA A 816 2.92 -4.24 40.96
N TRP A 817 3.57 -4.53 39.83
CA TRP A 817 4.23 -5.82 39.56
C TRP A 817 5.69 -5.65 39.15
N VAL A 818 6.41 -4.75 39.84
CA VAL A 818 7.82 -4.46 39.56
C VAL A 818 8.70 -5.38 40.42
N LYS A 819 9.69 -6.04 39.82
CA LYS A 819 10.68 -6.87 40.55
C LYS A 819 11.70 -6.04 41.38
N GLY A 820 11.48 -4.74 41.53
CA GLY A 820 12.34 -3.77 42.19
C GLY A 820 11.76 -3.27 43.51
N ASP A 821 12.30 -2.18 44.04
CA ASP A 821 11.75 -1.53 45.24
C ASP A 821 10.43 -0.78 44.96
N ILE A 822 9.75 -0.33 46.02
CA ILE A 822 8.49 0.42 45.92
C ILE A 822 8.64 1.78 45.20
N PHE A 823 9.89 2.24 44.98
CA PHE A 823 10.24 3.48 44.28
C PHE A 823 10.68 3.21 42.84
N SER A 824 10.37 2.03 42.30
CA SER A 824 10.70 1.62 40.95
C SER A 824 9.44 1.52 40.08
N CYS A 825 9.54 1.95 38.82
CA CYS A 825 8.49 1.79 37.84
C CYS A 825 9.03 1.02 36.62
N GLU A 826 8.36 -0.07 36.24
CA GLU A 826 8.66 -0.79 35.00
C GLU A 826 7.91 -0.11 33.84
N LEU A 827 8.65 0.37 32.85
CA LEU A 827 8.11 0.93 31.63
C LEU A 827 8.07 -0.14 30.55
N LYS A 828 6.88 -0.43 30.01
CA LYS A 828 6.72 -1.20 28.77
C LYS A 828 6.80 -0.22 27.60
N VAL A 829 7.88 -0.31 26.83
CA VAL A 829 8.23 0.65 25.77
C VAL A 829 8.06 -0.01 24.41
N ILE A 830 7.47 0.72 23.48
CA ILE A 830 7.52 0.44 22.04
C ILE A 830 8.21 1.62 21.37
N ALA A 831 9.26 1.34 20.61
CA ALA A 831 10.08 2.36 19.97
C ALA A 831 10.38 2.01 18.51
N GLU A 832 10.53 3.04 17.69
CA GLU A 832 10.91 2.94 16.29
C GLU A 832 12.40 3.24 16.13
N THR A 833 13.10 2.37 15.40
CA THR A 833 14.54 2.41 15.16
C THR A 833 14.83 2.31 13.66
N ARG A 834 16.12 2.33 13.29
CA ARG A 834 16.57 2.36 11.89
C ARG A 834 16.76 0.96 11.30
N GLY A 835 16.34 -0.08 12.03
CA GLY A 835 16.64 -1.48 11.74
C GLY A 835 17.57 -2.08 12.80
N TRP A 836 17.99 -3.32 12.56
CA TRP A 836 18.69 -4.14 13.55
C TRP A 836 19.96 -3.53 14.13
N ASP A 837 20.79 -2.85 13.34
CA ASP A 837 22.04 -2.28 13.87
C ASP A 837 21.79 -1.10 14.82
N HIS A 838 20.83 -0.24 14.50
CA HIS A 838 20.41 0.82 15.43
C HIS A 838 19.68 0.25 16.65
N THR A 839 18.93 -0.84 16.48
CA THR A 839 18.31 -1.55 17.59
C THR A 839 19.36 -2.15 18.53
N LYS A 840 20.48 -2.68 18.02
CA LYS A 840 21.60 -3.14 18.86
C LYS A 840 22.21 -1.98 19.64
N GLU A 841 22.43 -0.83 19.00
CA GLU A 841 22.92 0.39 19.66
C GLU A 841 21.98 0.82 20.79
N LEU A 842 20.67 0.85 20.55
CA LEU A 842 19.67 1.14 21.60
C LEU A 842 19.76 0.12 22.74
N VAL A 843 19.84 -1.18 22.43
CA VAL A 843 19.97 -2.23 23.44
C VAL A 843 21.22 -1.99 24.28
N GLU A 844 22.38 -1.74 23.68
CA GLU A 844 23.63 -1.48 24.39
C GLU A 844 23.52 -0.25 25.31
N GLN A 845 22.89 0.83 24.84
CA GLN A 845 22.69 2.03 25.64
C GLN A 845 21.72 1.79 26.81
N VAL A 846 20.64 1.03 26.59
CA VAL A 846 19.71 0.63 27.66
C VAL A 846 20.44 -0.25 28.69
N LYS A 847 21.23 -1.23 28.22
CA LYS A 847 22.04 -2.12 29.08
C LYS A 847 23.04 -1.34 29.94
N LYS A 848 23.61 -0.26 29.40
CA LYS A 848 24.60 0.58 30.08
C LYS A 848 23.98 1.50 31.13
N HIS A 849 22.79 2.04 30.87
CA HIS A 849 22.18 3.08 31.71
C HIS A 849 21.17 2.53 32.73
N PHE A 850 20.56 1.36 32.50
CA PHE A 850 19.49 0.83 33.36
C PHE A 850 19.84 -0.54 33.93
N LYS A 851 19.58 -0.74 35.23
CA LYS A 851 19.90 -2.00 35.95
C LYS A 851 18.97 -3.16 35.60
N HIS A 852 17.69 -2.89 35.40
CA HIS A 852 16.69 -3.90 35.08
C HIS A 852 16.05 -3.56 33.75
N TYR A 853 16.19 -4.46 32.79
CA TYR A 853 15.63 -4.34 31.46
C TYR A 853 15.27 -5.73 30.94
N TYR A 854 14.35 -5.79 29.99
CA TYR A 854 13.97 -7.01 29.31
C TYR A 854 13.61 -6.73 27.87
N PHE A 855 14.31 -7.37 26.95
CA PHE A 855 13.96 -7.39 25.54
C PHE A 855 13.38 -8.79 25.22
N PRO A 856 12.09 -8.90 24.86
CA PRO A 856 11.51 -10.16 24.41
C PRO A 856 12.28 -10.70 23.19
N GLU A 857 12.86 -11.89 23.36
CA GLU A 857 13.60 -12.70 22.36
C GLU A 857 14.52 -11.92 21.40
N MET A 858 15.56 -11.28 21.94
CA MET A 858 16.82 -10.99 21.23
C MET A 858 17.94 -11.92 21.73
N GLY A 859 17.73 -13.24 21.66
CA GLY A 859 18.47 -14.23 22.44
C GLY A 859 20.01 -14.14 22.38
N ASP A 860 20.61 -13.62 23.45
CA ASP A 860 21.90 -14.08 23.98
C ASP A 860 21.69 -15.54 24.44
N ASN A 861 22.04 -16.51 23.60
CA ASN A 861 22.06 -17.92 23.95
C ASN A 861 23.44 -18.28 24.55
N GLN A 862 23.68 -17.87 25.80
CA GLN A 862 24.71 -18.49 26.64
C GLN A 862 24.05 -19.07 27.89
N GLY A 863 23.75 -20.38 27.85
CA GLY A 863 23.52 -21.18 29.05
C GLY A 863 22.23 -21.98 29.12
N LYS A 864 22.38 -23.30 28.91
CA LYS A 864 21.63 -24.44 29.51
C LYS A 864 20.45 -25.08 28.74
N SER A 865 20.60 -26.41 28.63
CA SER A 865 19.62 -27.51 28.45
C SER A 865 19.37 -28.02 27.01
N PRO A 866 19.72 -29.29 26.68
CA PRO A 866 19.36 -29.91 25.41
C PRO A 866 17.89 -30.35 25.47
N GLY A 867 16.98 -29.50 24.98
CA GLY A 867 15.55 -29.81 24.94
C GLY A 867 14.60 -28.65 24.63
N ALA A 868 15.07 -27.39 24.64
CA ALA A 868 14.24 -26.25 24.27
C ALA A 868 14.08 -26.14 22.74
N ARG A 869 12.82 -26.00 22.29
CA ARG A 869 12.44 -25.78 20.88
C ARG A 869 13.29 -24.65 20.28
N ARG A 870 13.93 -24.91 19.14
CA ARG A 870 14.60 -23.89 18.35
C ARG A 870 13.56 -22.86 17.88
N GLY A 871 13.63 -21.64 18.44
CA GLY A 871 12.90 -20.48 17.91
C GLY A 871 13.39 -20.10 16.50
N PRO A 872 12.65 -19.24 15.76
CA PRO A 872 12.99 -18.88 14.39
C PRO A 872 14.39 -18.26 14.32
N CYS A 873 15.20 -18.73 13.37
CA CYS A 873 16.56 -18.25 13.15
C CYS A 873 16.55 -16.75 12.79
N LEU A 874 17.25 -15.93 13.59
CA LEU A 874 17.23 -14.45 13.56
C LEU A 874 18.30 -13.82 12.64
N ALA A 875 18.82 -14.56 11.64
CA ALA A 875 19.74 -14.06 10.63
C ALA A 875 19.41 -14.70 9.27
N PRO A 876 19.77 -14.09 8.11
CA PRO A 876 19.67 -14.74 6.81
C PRO A 876 20.68 -15.89 6.77
N ASN A 877 20.31 -17.04 7.33
CA ASN A 877 21.08 -18.27 7.23
C ASN A 877 20.30 -19.24 6.33
N PRO A 878 20.67 -19.37 5.05
CA PRO A 878 20.03 -20.27 4.09
C PRO A 878 19.99 -21.74 4.56
N VAL A 879 20.89 -22.12 5.47
CA VAL A 879 21.07 -23.50 5.95
C VAL A 879 19.97 -23.94 6.91
N CYS A 880 19.30 -23.02 7.62
CA CYS A 880 18.25 -23.39 8.59
C CYS A 880 16.87 -23.66 7.95
N MET A 881 16.63 -23.26 6.70
CA MET A 881 15.35 -23.46 6.01
C MET A 881 15.37 -24.59 4.97
N GLN A 882 16.52 -25.21 4.73
CA GLN A 882 16.66 -26.35 3.82
C GLN A 882 16.38 -27.73 4.47
N LYS A 883 16.23 -27.80 5.80
CA LYS A 883 15.96 -29.06 6.53
C LYS A 883 14.48 -29.29 6.80
#